data_AF-A0A078B3G7-F1
#
_entry.id   AF-A0A078B3G7-F1
#
_cell.length_a   1.000
_cell.length_b   1.000
_cell.length_c   1.000
_cell.angle_alpha   90.00
_cell.angle_beta   90.00
_cell.angle_gamma   90.00
#
_symmetry.space_group_name_H-M   'P 1'
#
loop_
_entity.id
_entity.type
_entity.pdbx_description
1 polymer ?
#
loop_
_entity_poly.entity_id
_entity_poly.type
_entity_poly.pdbx_seq_one_letter_code
_entity_poly.pdbx_strand_id
1 'polypeptide(L)'
;MDQNKEGEGNSNMQKIFGASRKRNIFKALSKNKSTSWIDKFYHTWKSQDIYGKKVEFTYKGHKRFKTLLGATFTFIQRVIITIFIVYQLYMLYSRKHPITHSKPMILDYDQMVEFNLRDKGFDLGFKLEGDNLELMDMTYGEIIAEQQINYKNSSTLFLNELDDKYSTSKNHQLTINKCDNKNFNQISSNDFSRYDISSYYCINSDQSFILEGDVRSQVYQNIQVSIKLCQNSTNFTFCKSKEQILEFFQGKKLNYIFTNTNFDFTSYGAELQYYIDDQHEIFIEMDRNQVDELRVKQAFSQQWDNVFTFWDYSYLFFFQLDGIFNKNYPSSIVLDQNNVAAISIHLERKSIKYVRLVENVFDVLESIGGFKESIHSIILIMIIFFQERLFKGSFIKQLYQEKVHTQQKKQYNTQQSMNASSALSMKTKPNSIYQLKKAFQEKLAHMNKQEIGKRKCSDMNVLESIITRDHLHDNMITRIIDEILLRKSFQYGYRMIIDYLFKLICCKSVKRLKTDGGLKQLFKYLKGNERLEQELDIVNLLKSIRQMKSLIEFLLPLRRRILLKFSKKNLIQTSSSSSDSDYYQNDIINHLNGKNQFKKLSAIAKIKRILLHYKNNIMDDNDKVLIKGIFIKRAKDFHDDILSSPMMSIAKIK
;
A
#
# COMPACT_ATOMS: atom_id res chain seq x y z
N MET A 1 -33.62 -42.59 54.30
CA MET A 1 -32.83 -43.04 55.47
C MET A 1 -31.47 -43.48 54.95
N ASP A 2 -30.42 -43.25 55.73
CA ASP A 2 -28.98 -43.36 55.41
C ASP A 2 -28.34 -42.18 54.65
N GLN A 3 -28.31 -41.04 55.35
CA GLN A 3 -27.21 -40.07 55.25
C GLN A 3 -26.61 -39.91 56.64
N ASN A 4 -25.43 -40.47 56.89
CA ASN A 4 -24.48 -39.97 57.90
C ASN A 4 -23.19 -40.81 57.91
N LYS A 5 -22.05 -40.15 57.64
CA LYS A 5 -20.66 -40.42 58.08
C LYS A 5 -19.63 -40.16 56.97
N GLU A 6 -19.38 -38.89 56.66
CA GLU A 6 -18.07 -38.43 56.19
C GLU A 6 -17.79 -37.06 56.83
N GLY A 7 -17.34 -37.07 58.09
CA GLY A 7 -17.28 -35.85 58.90
C GLY A 7 -16.18 -35.79 59.96
N GLU A 8 -15.06 -36.53 59.84
CA GLU A 8 -14.00 -36.47 60.87
C GLU A 8 -12.57 -36.22 60.35
N GLY A 9 -12.38 -35.93 59.06
CA GLY A 9 -11.03 -35.68 58.52
C GLY A 9 -10.51 -34.23 58.60
N ASN A 10 -11.34 -33.26 59.01
CA ASN A 10 -11.05 -31.82 58.78
C ASN A 10 -10.73 -31.00 60.04
N SER A 11 -10.78 -31.58 61.25
CA SER A 11 -10.61 -30.82 62.50
C SER A 11 -9.15 -30.47 62.84
N ASN A 12 -8.17 -31.26 62.37
CA ASN A 12 -6.76 -31.00 62.70
C ASN A 12 -6.08 -29.89 61.87
N MET A 13 -6.64 -29.50 60.72
CA MET A 13 -6.12 -28.35 59.96
C MET A 13 -6.73 -27.01 60.41
N GLN A 14 -7.82 -27.05 61.20
CA GLN A 14 -8.49 -25.85 61.71
C GLN A 14 -7.80 -25.25 62.94
N LYS A 15 -7.12 -26.06 63.77
CA LYS A 15 -6.42 -25.56 64.97
C LYS A 15 -5.12 -24.79 64.69
N ILE A 16 -4.52 -24.95 63.51
CA ILE A 16 -3.19 -24.35 63.21
C ILE A 16 -3.28 -22.94 62.59
N PHE A 17 -4.44 -22.55 62.04
CA PHE A 17 -4.61 -21.23 61.43
C PHE A 17 -5.90 -20.56 61.90
N GLY A 18 -5.79 -19.71 62.92
CA GLY A 18 -6.90 -18.95 63.49
C GLY A 18 -7.74 -18.21 62.45
N ALA A 19 -9.06 -18.15 62.67
CA ALA A 19 -10.07 -17.67 61.72
C ALA A 19 -9.82 -16.25 61.17
N SER A 20 -9.21 -15.38 61.97
CA SER A 20 -8.85 -14.00 61.57
C SER A 20 -7.76 -13.97 60.48
N ARG A 21 -6.76 -14.86 60.56
CA ARG A 21 -5.69 -14.95 59.55
C ARG A 21 -6.23 -15.46 58.20
N LYS A 22 -7.23 -16.35 58.20
CA LYS A 22 -7.90 -16.79 56.99
C LYS A 22 -8.61 -15.64 56.27
N ARG A 23 -9.35 -14.77 56.97
CA ARG A 23 -10.04 -13.64 56.32
C ARG A 23 -9.06 -12.66 55.69
N ASN A 24 -7.96 -12.30 56.37
CA ASN A 24 -6.98 -11.37 55.81
C ASN A 24 -6.21 -11.97 54.63
N ILE A 25 -5.90 -13.26 54.66
CA ILE A 25 -5.30 -13.98 53.54
C ILE A 25 -6.29 -14.07 52.37
N PHE A 26 -7.56 -14.39 52.62
CA PHE A 26 -8.60 -14.43 51.56
C PHE A 26 -8.89 -13.04 50.98
N LYS A 27 -8.87 -11.97 51.78
CA LYS A 27 -9.07 -10.58 51.32
C LYS A 27 -7.86 -10.03 50.57
N ALA A 28 -6.64 -10.47 50.92
CA ALA A 28 -5.43 -10.22 50.13
C ALA A 28 -5.40 -11.04 48.83
N LEU A 29 -6.01 -12.24 48.82
CA LEU A 29 -6.15 -13.10 47.64
C LEU A 29 -7.33 -12.70 46.74
N SER A 30 -8.36 -12.03 47.27
CA SER A 30 -9.54 -11.56 46.54
C SER A 30 -9.47 -10.09 46.13
N LYS A 31 -8.36 -9.37 46.42
CA LYS A 31 -8.09 -8.09 45.76
C LYS A 31 -8.00 -8.37 44.27
N ASN A 32 -9.12 -8.14 43.58
CA ASN A 32 -9.27 -8.19 42.15
C ASN A 32 -8.05 -7.48 41.57
N LYS A 33 -7.20 -8.21 40.84
CA LYS A 33 -6.07 -7.59 40.14
C LYS A 33 -6.67 -6.47 39.30
N SER A 34 -6.48 -5.22 39.70
CA SER A 34 -6.85 -4.08 38.87
C SER A 34 -6.17 -4.32 37.54
N THR A 35 -6.96 -4.55 36.49
CA THR A 35 -6.42 -4.77 35.16
C THR A 35 -5.50 -3.60 34.87
N SER A 36 -4.23 -3.91 34.62
CA SER A 36 -3.24 -2.86 34.41
C SER A 36 -3.71 -2.01 33.23
N TRP A 37 -3.46 -0.71 33.25
CA TRP A 37 -3.77 0.15 32.12
C TRP A 37 -3.18 -0.40 30.81
N ILE A 38 -2.04 -1.09 30.90
CA ILE A 38 -1.38 -1.83 29.81
C ILE A 38 -2.26 -2.96 29.26
N ASP A 39 -2.96 -3.71 30.11
CA ASP A 39 -3.86 -4.79 29.67
C ASP A 39 -5.06 -4.20 28.91
N LYS A 40 -5.62 -3.09 29.41
CA LYS A 40 -6.70 -2.37 28.72
C LYS A 40 -6.23 -1.86 27.35
N PHE A 41 -5.07 -1.19 27.30
CA PHE A 41 -4.48 -0.73 26.06
C PHE A 41 -4.23 -1.88 25.08
N TYR A 42 -3.68 -3.00 25.54
CA TYR A 42 -3.44 -4.18 24.71
C TYR A 42 -4.73 -4.73 24.12
N HIS A 43 -5.81 -4.80 24.91
CA HIS A 43 -7.11 -5.24 24.42
C HIS A 43 -7.72 -4.26 23.41
N THR A 44 -7.64 -2.96 23.66
CA THR A 44 -8.09 -1.91 22.73
C THR A 44 -7.29 -1.93 21.44
N TRP A 45 -5.96 -2.05 21.52
CA TRP A 45 -5.08 -2.13 20.36
C TRP A 45 -5.40 -3.35 19.52
N LYS A 46 -5.49 -4.52 20.15
CA LYS A 46 -5.88 -5.77 19.48
C LYS A 46 -7.26 -5.68 18.83
N SER A 47 -8.16 -4.84 19.34
CA SER A 47 -9.49 -4.64 18.74
C SER A 47 -9.44 -3.92 17.39
N GLN A 48 -8.37 -3.19 17.08
CA GLN A 48 -8.18 -2.50 15.81
C GLN A 48 -7.77 -3.42 14.65
N ASP A 49 -7.50 -4.70 14.90
CA ASP A 49 -7.16 -5.68 13.85
C ASP A 49 -8.35 -5.88 12.88
N ILE A 50 -8.23 -5.31 11.67
CA ILE A 50 -9.19 -5.46 10.58
C ILE A 50 -9.02 -6.82 9.89
N TYR A 51 -7.79 -7.31 9.85
CA TYR A 51 -7.41 -8.52 9.11
C TYR A 51 -7.83 -9.80 9.81
N GLY A 52 -8.33 -9.75 11.04
CA GLY A 52 -8.60 -10.95 11.85
C GLY A 52 -9.46 -12.01 11.14
N LYS A 53 -8.94 -13.25 11.06
CA LYS A 53 -9.62 -14.41 10.47
C LYS A 53 -11.05 -14.57 11.03
N LYS A 54 -12.03 -14.57 10.13
CA LYS A 54 -13.43 -14.91 10.46
C LYS A 54 -13.46 -16.36 10.93
N VAL A 55 -14.09 -16.58 12.07
CA VAL A 55 -14.31 -17.94 12.58
C VAL A 55 -15.75 -18.30 12.27
N GLU A 56 -15.97 -19.43 11.61
CA GLU A 56 -17.31 -19.92 11.27
C GLU A 56 -18.16 -20.15 12.53
N PHE A 57 -17.53 -20.71 13.57
CA PHE A 57 -18.09 -20.83 14.91
C PHE A 57 -17.46 -19.80 15.86
N THR A 58 -18.24 -19.24 16.79
CA THR A 58 -17.70 -18.26 17.74
C THR A 58 -16.59 -18.87 18.60
N TYR A 59 -15.38 -18.31 18.54
CA TYR A 59 -14.26 -18.73 19.38
C TYR A 59 -14.17 -17.82 20.60
N LYS A 60 -14.38 -18.37 21.80
CA LYS A 60 -14.44 -17.60 23.08
C LYS A 60 -15.48 -16.46 23.05
N GLY A 61 -16.60 -16.66 22.35
CA GLY A 61 -17.64 -15.64 22.18
C GLY A 61 -17.30 -14.55 21.15
N HIS A 62 -16.20 -14.67 20.41
CA HIS A 62 -15.84 -13.72 19.36
C HIS A 62 -16.00 -14.34 17.96
N LYS A 63 -16.54 -13.55 17.01
CA LYS A 63 -16.73 -13.94 15.59
C LYS A 63 -15.44 -13.90 14.75
N ARG A 64 -14.40 -13.19 15.22
CA ARG A 64 -13.12 -13.04 14.52
C ARG A 64 -11.96 -13.29 15.48
N PHE A 65 -10.96 -14.03 15.02
CA PHE A 65 -9.71 -14.22 15.75
C PHE A 65 -8.77 -13.05 15.46
N LYS A 66 -8.76 -12.07 16.37
CA LYS A 66 -7.86 -10.91 16.30
C LYS A 66 -6.47 -11.26 16.83
N THR A 67 -5.44 -10.63 16.28
CA THR A 67 -4.02 -10.83 16.60
C THR A 67 -3.34 -9.50 16.86
N LEU A 68 -2.28 -9.50 17.66
CA LEU A 68 -1.46 -8.30 17.87
C LEU A 68 -0.77 -7.87 16.57
N LEU A 69 -0.28 -8.86 15.81
CA LEU A 69 0.38 -8.66 14.52
C LEU A 69 -0.58 -8.03 13.51
N GLY A 70 -1.82 -8.51 13.40
CA GLY A 70 -2.83 -7.90 12.54
C GLY A 70 -3.10 -6.44 12.91
N ALA A 71 -3.23 -6.14 14.21
CA ALA A 71 -3.40 -4.76 14.69
C ALA A 71 -2.21 -3.85 14.36
N THR A 72 -0.96 -4.33 14.48
CA THR A 72 0.22 -3.53 14.11
C THR A 72 0.26 -3.22 12.62
N PHE A 73 -0.07 -4.18 11.76
CA PHE A 73 -0.13 -3.94 10.32
C PHE A 73 -1.30 -3.05 9.92
N THR A 74 -2.47 -3.16 10.57
CA THR A 74 -3.57 -2.22 10.36
C THR A 74 -3.17 -0.78 10.74
N PHE A 75 -2.40 -0.61 11.82
CA PHE A 75 -1.89 0.71 12.19
C PHE A 75 -0.92 1.26 11.14
N ILE A 76 0.06 0.45 10.71
CA ILE A 76 1.02 0.82 9.66
C ILE A 76 0.28 1.19 8.37
N GLN A 77 -0.70 0.38 7.96
CA GLN A 77 -1.56 0.65 6.80
C GLN A 77 -2.24 2.01 6.92
N ARG A 78 -2.86 2.32 8.06
CA ARG A 78 -3.53 3.61 8.28
C ARG A 78 -2.56 4.77 8.18
N VAL A 79 -1.37 4.66 8.77
CA VAL A 79 -0.34 5.70 8.69
C VAL A 79 0.09 5.94 7.24
N ILE A 80 0.37 4.88 6.48
CA ILE A 80 0.75 5.00 5.06
C ILE A 80 -0.37 5.64 4.23
N ILE A 81 -1.62 5.22 4.43
CA ILE A 81 -2.77 5.82 3.75
C ILE A 81 -2.91 7.30 4.14
N THR A 82 -2.78 7.67 5.41
CA THR A 82 -2.87 9.06 5.84
C THR A 82 -1.76 9.92 5.21
N ILE A 83 -0.52 9.43 5.15
CA ILE A 83 0.58 10.13 4.48
C ILE A 83 0.27 10.32 2.99
N PHE A 84 -0.24 9.28 2.32
CA PHE A 84 -0.61 9.37 0.91
C PHE A 84 -1.76 10.35 0.67
N ILE A 85 -2.78 10.39 1.54
CA ILE A 85 -3.87 11.37 1.46
C ILE A 85 -3.32 12.80 1.57
N VAL A 86 -2.44 13.06 2.56
CA VAL A 86 -1.83 14.40 2.72
C VAL A 86 -1.01 14.77 1.49
N TYR A 87 -0.25 13.83 0.94
CA TYR A 87 0.51 14.03 -0.30
C TYR A 87 -0.41 14.38 -1.48
N GLN A 88 -1.48 13.62 -1.69
CA GLN A 88 -2.42 13.88 -2.79
C GLN A 88 -3.15 15.22 -2.64
N LEU A 89 -3.55 15.57 -1.41
CA LEU A 89 -4.15 16.88 -1.14
C LEU A 89 -3.17 18.03 -1.38
N TYR A 90 -1.88 17.84 -1.06
CA TYR A 90 -0.85 18.81 -1.38
C TYR A 90 -0.66 18.98 -2.89
N MET A 91 -0.64 17.88 -3.65
CA MET A 91 -0.55 17.91 -5.11
C MET A 91 -1.74 18.67 -5.72
N LEU A 92 -2.96 18.33 -5.29
CA LEU A 92 -4.20 19.00 -5.68
C LEU A 92 -4.18 20.50 -5.40
N TYR A 93 -3.71 20.89 -4.21
CA TYR A 93 -3.59 22.30 -3.84
C TYR A 93 -2.52 23.04 -4.67
N SER A 94 -1.39 22.39 -4.93
CA SER A 94 -0.27 23.01 -5.64
C SER A 94 -0.50 23.15 -7.14
N ARG A 95 -1.39 22.35 -7.74
CA ARG A 95 -1.69 22.30 -9.19
C ARG A 95 -0.46 22.23 -10.09
N LYS A 96 0.66 21.66 -9.60
CA LYS A 96 1.97 21.73 -10.27
C LYS A 96 2.11 20.81 -11.49
N HIS A 97 1.23 19.83 -11.63
CA HIS A 97 1.32 18.82 -12.68
C HIS A 97 -0.01 18.66 -13.41
N PRO A 98 -0.47 19.70 -14.14
CA PRO A 98 -1.61 19.54 -15.00
C PRO A 98 -1.28 18.51 -16.10
N ILE A 99 -2.28 17.73 -16.47
CA ILE A 99 -2.22 16.89 -17.65
C ILE A 99 -2.45 17.78 -18.86
N THR A 100 -1.47 17.85 -19.75
CA THR A 100 -1.47 18.78 -20.89
C THR A 100 -1.43 18.02 -22.21
N HIS A 101 -2.29 18.42 -23.15
CA HIS A 101 -2.31 17.86 -24.50
C HIS A 101 -2.53 18.94 -25.55
N SER A 102 -1.81 18.87 -26.66
CA SER A 102 -2.05 19.71 -27.85
C SER A 102 -2.60 18.83 -28.98
N LYS A 103 -3.73 19.22 -29.55
CA LYS A 103 -4.34 18.53 -30.69
C LYS A 103 -4.41 19.47 -31.90
N PRO A 104 -3.71 19.20 -33.00
CA PRO A 104 -3.93 19.94 -34.24
C PRO A 104 -5.31 19.60 -34.79
N MET A 105 -6.00 20.61 -35.28
CA MET A 105 -7.30 20.51 -35.93
C MET A 105 -7.19 21.17 -37.32
N ILE A 106 -7.92 20.62 -38.28
CA ILE A 106 -7.99 21.18 -39.63
C ILE A 106 -9.42 21.70 -39.78
N LEU A 107 -9.57 23.01 -39.95
CA LEU A 107 -10.88 23.64 -40.16
C LEU A 107 -11.32 23.39 -41.61
N ASP A 108 -12.61 23.30 -41.89
CA ASP A 108 -13.08 23.32 -43.28
C ASP A 108 -12.97 24.74 -43.85
N TYR A 109 -12.78 24.86 -45.17
CA TYR A 109 -12.52 26.14 -45.85
C TYR A 109 -13.61 27.19 -45.58
N ASP A 110 -14.86 26.76 -45.46
CA ASP A 110 -16.02 27.63 -45.24
C ASP A 110 -16.38 27.80 -43.75
N GLN A 111 -15.64 27.15 -42.83
CA GLN A 111 -15.84 27.24 -41.38
C GLN A 111 -14.78 28.10 -40.68
N MET A 112 -13.88 28.72 -41.44
CA MET A 112 -12.85 29.60 -40.91
C MET A 112 -13.49 30.94 -40.52
N VAL A 113 -13.81 31.08 -39.23
CA VAL A 113 -14.42 32.29 -38.67
C VAL A 113 -13.45 33.47 -38.80
N GLU A 114 -14.01 34.64 -39.12
CA GLU A 114 -13.32 35.93 -39.08
C GLU A 114 -12.47 36.10 -37.82
N PHE A 115 -11.21 36.47 -38.02
CA PHE A 115 -10.23 36.56 -36.96
C PHE A 115 -9.59 37.94 -36.96
N ASN A 116 -10.02 38.78 -36.02
CA ASN A 116 -9.37 40.06 -35.76
C ASN A 116 -8.07 39.81 -34.99
N LEU A 117 -6.96 39.91 -35.70
CA LEU A 117 -5.62 39.70 -35.16
C LEU A 117 -5.28 40.70 -34.05
N ARG A 118 -5.67 41.96 -34.24
CA ARG A 118 -5.33 43.06 -33.33
C ARG A 118 -5.98 42.89 -31.95
N ASP A 119 -7.24 42.47 -31.92
CA ASP A 119 -7.96 42.18 -30.66
C ASP A 119 -7.32 41.04 -29.86
N LYS A 120 -6.49 40.22 -30.52
CA LYS A 120 -5.75 39.11 -29.89
C LYS A 120 -4.33 39.49 -29.48
N GLY A 121 -3.92 40.73 -29.74
CA GLY A 121 -2.59 41.25 -29.44
C GLY A 121 -1.53 40.87 -30.48
N PHE A 122 -1.94 40.71 -31.75
CA PHE A 122 -1.00 40.60 -32.86
C PHE A 122 -0.65 41.98 -33.40
N ASP A 123 0.62 42.31 -33.33
CA ASP A 123 1.18 43.57 -33.81
C ASP A 123 2.37 43.28 -34.74
N LEU A 124 2.48 44.07 -35.81
CA LEU A 124 3.56 43.99 -36.81
C LEU A 124 4.21 45.37 -36.90
N GLY A 125 5.52 45.40 -36.69
CA GLY A 125 6.38 46.53 -36.97
C GLY A 125 7.29 46.22 -38.15
N PHE A 126 7.51 47.17 -39.05
CA PHE A 126 8.43 47.02 -40.18
C PHE A 126 9.25 48.30 -40.37
N LYS A 127 10.51 48.16 -40.78
CA LYS A 127 11.40 49.28 -41.09
C LYS A 127 12.32 48.93 -42.25
N LEU A 128 12.61 49.93 -43.07
CA LEU A 128 13.63 49.80 -44.11
C LEU A 128 14.97 50.22 -43.49
N GLU A 129 15.88 49.26 -43.34
CA GLU A 129 17.20 49.52 -42.75
C GLU A 129 18.16 50.12 -43.80
N GLY A 130 18.80 51.23 -43.42
CA GLY A 130 19.79 51.95 -44.22
C GLY A 130 20.02 53.38 -43.73
N ASP A 131 21.01 54.07 -44.29
CA ASP A 131 21.48 55.40 -43.84
C ASP A 131 20.34 56.43 -43.64
N ASN A 132 20.06 56.78 -42.37
CA ASN A 132 19.28 57.95 -41.93
C ASN A 132 17.91 58.20 -42.62
N LEU A 133 17.14 57.15 -42.92
CA LEU A 133 15.78 57.32 -43.41
C LEU A 133 14.75 57.30 -42.28
N GLU A 134 14.56 58.46 -41.65
CA GLU A 134 13.40 58.66 -40.77
C GLU A 134 12.07 58.67 -41.54
N LEU A 135 12.08 58.85 -42.86
CA LEU A 135 10.96 58.65 -43.78
C LEU A 135 11.53 58.27 -45.14
N MET A 136 11.09 57.16 -45.69
CA MET A 136 11.35 56.81 -47.09
C MET A 136 10.88 57.95 -47.98
N ASP A 137 11.80 58.54 -48.75
CA ASP A 137 11.44 59.59 -49.70
C ASP A 137 10.54 58.98 -50.78
N MET A 138 9.30 59.49 -50.86
CA MET A 138 8.27 59.04 -51.80
C MET A 138 8.73 59.10 -53.27
N THR A 139 9.80 59.84 -53.58
CA THR A 139 10.39 59.88 -54.93
C THR A 139 11.11 58.58 -55.35
N TYR A 140 11.48 57.71 -54.40
CA TYR A 140 12.07 56.39 -54.68
C TYR A 140 11.04 55.28 -54.60
N GLY A 141 10.12 55.35 -53.64
CA GLY A 141 9.05 54.39 -53.44
C GLY A 141 8.31 54.64 -52.14
N GLU A 142 7.28 53.84 -51.88
CA GLU A 142 6.50 53.90 -50.66
C GLU A 142 6.23 52.50 -50.09
N ILE A 143 6.08 52.43 -48.77
CA ILE A 143 5.61 51.22 -48.09
C ILE A 143 4.09 51.35 -47.96
N ILE A 144 3.37 50.37 -48.51
CA ILE A 144 1.90 50.35 -48.47
C ILE A 144 1.45 49.10 -47.73
N ALA A 145 0.56 49.30 -46.77
CA ALA A 145 -0.18 48.24 -46.10
C ALA A 145 -1.59 48.18 -46.70
N GLU A 146 -1.98 47.03 -47.25
CA GLU A 146 -3.29 46.81 -47.84
C GLU A 146 -3.91 45.54 -47.24
N GLN A 147 -5.20 45.61 -46.90
CA GLN A 147 -6.03 44.43 -46.68
C GLN A 147 -6.68 44.06 -48.01
N GLN A 148 -6.37 42.88 -48.52
CA GLN A 148 -6.94 42.37 -49.76
C GLN A 148 -8.07 41.40 -49.44
N ILE A 149 -9.22 41.62 -50.06
CA ILE A 149 -10.41 40.81 -49.89
C ILE A 149 -10.79 40.22 -51.25
N ASN A 150 -10.68 38.90 -51.37
CA ASN A 150 -11.00 38.16 -52.57
C ASN A 150 -12.29 37.38 -52.36
N TYR A 151 -13.30 37.68 -53.19
CA TYR A 151 -14.56 36.95 -53.23
C TYR A 151 -14.57 36.01 -54.44
N LYS A 152 -14.79 34.72 -54.19
CA LYS A 152 -15.14 33.75 -55.22
C LYS A 152 -16.65 33.66 -55.29
N ASN A 153 -17.25 34.32 -56.27
CA ASN A 153 -18.66 34.15 -56.54
C ASN A 153 -18.91 32.73 -57.08
N SER A 154 -19.69 31.93 -56.34
CA SER A 154 -20.18 30.63 -56.80
C SER A 154 -21.53 30.74 -57.55
N SER A 155 -21.89 31.92 -58.03
CA SER A 155 -23.16 32.14 -58.72
C SER A 155 -23.08 31.67 -60.18
N THR A 156 -23.16 30.36 -60.38
CA THR A 156 -23.62 29.76 -61.64
C THR A 156 -24.93 29.01 -61.39
N LEU A 157 -25.95 29.75 -60.94
CA LEU A 157 -27.32 29.38 -61.25
C LEU A 157 -27.61 29.97 -62.63
N PHE A 158 -27.83 29.07 -63.60
CA PHE A 158 -28.20 29.28 -65.01
C PHE A 158 -27.06 29.32 -66.04
N LEU A 159 -26.75 28.11 -66.54
CA LEU A 159 -26.66 27.73 -67.96
C LEU A 159 -26.01 28.75 -68.93
N ASN A 160 -24.71 28.63 -69.15
CA ASN A 160 -24.16 28.09 -70.41
C ASN A 160 -22.63 28.08 -70.37
N GLU A 161 -22.08 27.08 -71.06
CA GLU A 161 -20.68 26.66 -71.09
C GLU A 161 -19.68 27.80 -71.34
N LEU A 162 -18.86 28.08 -70.32
CA LEU A 162 -17.42 28.44 -70.33
C LEU A 162 -17.12 29.10 -68.98
N ASP A 163 -16.71 28.26 -68.02
CA ASP A 163 -16.45 28.57 -66.61
C ASP A 163 -15.29 29.56 -66.40
N ASP A 164 -15.53 30.85 -66.60
CA ASP A 164 -14.69 31.89 -66.00
C ASP A 164 -15.22 32.21 -64.60
N LYS A 165 -14.58 31.62 -63.59
CA LYS A 165 -14.74 32.04 -62.19
C LYS A 165 -14.22 33.47 -62.06
N TYR A 166 -15.10 34.46 -62.15
CA TYR A 166 -14.76 35.83 -61.85
C TYR A 166 -14.46 35.99 -60.35
N SER A 167 -13.17 36.17 -60.02
CA SER A 167 -12.70 36.59 -58.71
C SER A 167 -12.78 38.11 -58.63
N THR A 168 -13.57 38.65 -57.70
CA THR A 168 -13.54 40.09 -57.41
C THR A 168 -12.61 40.35 -56.23
N SER A 169 -11.60 41.19 -56.46
CA SER A 169 -10.64 41.60 -55.43
C SER A 169 -10.91 43.06 -55.04
N LYS A 170 -11.01 43.33 -53.74
CA LYS A 170 -11.09 44.68 -53.18
C LYS A 170 -9.88 44.90 -52.29
N ASN A 171 -9.17 46.01 -52.49
CA ASN A 171 -8.05 46.40 -51.65
C ASN A 171 -8.48 47.57 -50.75
N HIS A 172 -8.28 47.43 -49.46
CA HIS A 172 -8.46 48.49 -48.48
C HIS A 172 -7.09 48.92 -47.95
N GLN A 173 -6.72 50.18 -48.19
CA GLN A 173 -5.43 50.71 -47.75
C GLN A 173 -5.47 51.01 -46.24
N LEU A 174 -4.51 50.47 -45.52
CA LEU A 174 -4.32 50.68 -44.08
C LEU A 174 -3.34 51.84 -43.86
N THR A 175 -3.61 52.64 -42.85
CA THR A 175 -2.77 53.78 -42.47
C THR A 175 -1.58 53.30 -41.66
N ILE A 176 -0.39 53.81 -42.00
CA ILE A 176 0.88 53.44 -41.37
C ILE A 176 1.40 54.64 -40.59
N ASN A 177 1.73 54.43 -39.32
CA ASN A 177 2.30 55.44 -38.43
C ASN A 177 3.58 54.88 -37.76
N LYS A 178 4.40 55.75 -37.16
CA LYS A 178 5.51 55.27 -36.29
C LYS A 178 4.94 54.43 -35.14
N CYS A 179 5.65 53.37 -34.75
CA CYS A 179 5.19 52.46 -33.71
C CYS A 179 5.25 53.14 -32.33
N ASP A 180 4.10 53.24 -31.67
CA ASP A 180 4.00 53.70 -30.28
C ASP A 180 3.76 52.53 -29.32
N ASN A 181 3.88 52.77 -28.00
CA ASN A 181 3.52 51.78 -26.97
C ASN A 181 2.06 51.30 -27.07
N LYS A 182 1.15 52.10 -27.68
CA LYS A 182 -0.23 51.69 -27.97
C LYS A 182 -0.30 50.54 -28.97
N ASN A 183 0.72 50.44 -29.84
CA ASN A 183 0.80 49.41 -30.85
C ASN A 183 1.28 48.06 -30.35
N PHE A 184 1.90 47.99 -29.17
CA PHE A 184 2.44 46.76 -28.58
C PHE A 184 2.03 46.67 -27.10
N ASN A 185 0.73 46.76 -26.83
CA ASN A 185 0.20 46.90 -25.47
C ASN A 185 0.37 45.66 -24.59
N GLN A 186 0.55 44.48 -25.18
CA GLN A 186 0.73 43.21 -24.47
C GLN A 186 2.18 42.95 -24.03
N ILE A 187 3.13 43.79 -24.47
CA ILE A 187 4.55 43.59 -24.23
C ILE A 187 5.06 44.55 -23.17
N SER A 188 6.10 44.11 -22.44
CA SER A 188 6.72 44.93 -21.41
C SER A 188 7.38 46.16 -22.03
N SER A 189 7.31 47.31 -21.35
CA SER A 189 7.98 48.54 -21.79
C SER A 189 9.50 48.37 -21.93
N ASN A 190 10.08 47.44 -21.17
CA ASN A 190 11.50 47.11 -21.26
C ASN A 190 11.82 46.45 -22.60
N ASP A 191 11.03 45.46 -23.03
CA ASP A 191 11.21 44.81 -24.33
C ASP A 191 10.97 45.81 -25.47
N PHE A 192 9.97 46.69 -25.35
CA PHE A 192 9.73 47.75 -26.33
C PHE A 192 10.99 48.61 -26.56
N SER A 193 11.68 49.01 -25.49
CA SER A 193 12.93 49.77 -25.60
C SER A 193 14.11 48.94 -26.08
N ARG A 194 14.19 47.66 -25.68
CA ARG A 194 15.28 46.75 -26.01
C ARG A 194 15.37 46.46 -27.51
N TYR A 195 14.22 46.31 -28.16
CA TYR A 195 14.13 46.05 -29.60
C TYR A 195 14.03 47.31 -30.46
N ASP A 196 14.15 48.51 -29.86
CA ASP A 196 14.01 49.81 -30.53
C ASP A 196 12.77 49.87 -31.44
N ILE A 197 11.63 49.45 -30.88
CA ILE A 197 10.35 49.36 -31.61
C ILE A 197 9.91 50.76 -32.08
N SER A 198 10.29 51.82 -31.37
CA SER A 198 10.05 53.21 -31.75
C SER A 198 10.59 53.59 -33.14
N SER A 199 11.61 52.89 -33.63
CA SER A 199 12.17 53.10 -34.97
C SER A 199 11.33 52.48 -36.10
N TYR A 200 10.39 51.61 -35.77
CA TYR A 200 9.58 50.87 -36.74
C TYR A 200 8.31 51.62 -37.12
N TYR A 201 7.74 51.22 -38.25
CA TYR A 201 6.42 51.60 -38.71
C TYR A 201 5.42 50.49 -38.44
N CYS A 202 4.23 50.88 -38.00
CA CYS A 202 3.14 49.99 -37.62
C CYS A 202 1.87 50.40 -38.33
N ILE A 203 0.96 49.44 -38.50
CA ILE A 203 -0.43 49.72 -38.85
C ILE A 203 -1.05 50.51 -37.68
N ASN A 204 -1.83 51.55 -37.99
CA ASN A 204 -2.44 52.44 -37.01
C ASN A 204 -3.29 51.66 -35.98
N SER A 205 -3.16 52.01 -34.70
CA SER A 205 -3.82 51.31 -33.59
C SER A 205 -5.34 51.29 -33.66
N ASP A 206 -5.90 52.29 -34.31
CA ASP A 206 -7.35 52.50 -34.34
C ASP A 206 -8.02 51.70 -35.48
N GLN A 207 -7.23 51.06 -36.36
CA GLN A 207 -7.73 50.24 -37.45
C GLN A 207 -7.64 48.76 -37.10
N SER A 208 -8.80 48.09 -37.01
CA SER A 208 -8.88 46.64 -36.92
C SER A 208 -8.71 46.02 -38.31
N PHE A 209 -7.93 44.96 -38.40
CA PHE A 209 -7.82 44.16 -39.62
C PHE A 209 -8.22 42.71 -39.34
N ILE A 210 -9.02 42.16 -40.25
CA ILE A 210 -9.64 40.84 -40.12
C ILE A 210 -8.97 39.90 -41.12
N LEU A 211 -8.64 38.71 -40.66
CA LEU A 211 -8.27 37.60 -41.53
C LEU A 211 -9.42 36.60 -41.59
N GLU A 212 -9.69 36.09 -42.78
CA GLU A 212 -10.79 35.15 -43.02
C GLU A 212 -10.41 34.23 -44.19
N GLY A 213 -10.69 32.94 -44.03
CA GLY A 213 -10.51 31.95 -45.09
C GLY A 213 -9.05 31.70 -45.52
N ASP A 214 -8.91 30.67 -46.36
CA ASP A 214 -7.68 30.36 -47.09
C ASP A 214 -7.89 30.74 -48.56
N VAL A 215 -6.83 30.73 -49.38
CA VAL A 215 -6.85 31.04 -50.83
C VAL A 215 -7.90 30.21 -51.58
N ARG A 216 -8.34 29.08 -51.01
CA ARG A 216 -9.36 28.19 -51.58
C ARG A 216 -10.79 28.54 -51.16
N SER A 217 -10.99 29.23 -50.05
CA SER A 217 -12.29 29.62 -49.47
C SER A 217 -13.09 30.56 -50.39
N GLN A 218 -14.39 30.69 -50.11
CA GLN A 218 -15.28 31.62 -50.83
C GLN A 218 -14.91 33.08 -50.59
N VAL A 219 -14.57 33.40 -49.34
CA VAL A 219 -14.02 34.68 -48.92
C VAL A 219 -12.59 34.41 -48.44
N TYR A 220 -11.64 35.17 -48.97
CA TYR A 220 -10.25 35.13 -48.54
C TYR A 220 -9.78 36.55 -48.26
N GLN A 221 -9.37 36.79 -47.02
CA GLN A 221 -8.84 38.07 -46.54
C GLN A 221 -7.40 37.88 -46.06
N ASN A 222 -6.49 38.64 -46.64
CA ASN A 222 -5.09 38.70 -46.21
C ASN A 222 -4.63 40.15 -46.08
N ILE A 223 -3.55 40.33 -45.32
CA ILE A 223 -2.89 41.62 -45.19
C ILE A 223 -1.58 41.53 -45.93
N GLN A 224 -1.25 42.58 -46.68
CA GLN A 224 0.01 42.68 -47.40
C GLN A 224 0.65 44.02 -47.07
N VAL A 225 1.85 43.99 -46.51
CA VAL A 225 2.73 45.15 -46.41
C VAL A 225 3.75 45.01 -47.52
N SER A 226 3.76 45.95 -48.46
CA SER A 226 4.60 45.86 -49.66
C SER A 226 5.37 47.15 -49.90
N ILE A 227 6.60 47.00 -50.39
CA ILE A 227 7.41 48.12 -50.88
C ILE A 227 7.09 48.28 -52.36
N LYS A 228 6.42 49.38 -52.71
CA LYS A 228 6.12 49.74 -54.09
C LYS A 228 7.13 50.76 -54.59
N LEU A 229 7.69 50.50 -55.77
CA LEU A 229 8.54 51.47 -56.46
C LEU A 229 7.72 52.67 -56.93
N CYS A 230 8.33 53.86 -56.90
CA CYS A 230 7.70 55.06 -57.44
C CYS A 230 7.46 54.88 -58.95
N GLN A 231 6.23 55.10 -59.38
CA GLN A 231 5.86 55.17 -60.79
C GLN A 231 5.32 56.56 -61.13
N ASN A 232 5.76 57.10 -62.27
CA ASN A 232 5.22 58.35 -62.79
C ASN A 232 3.77 58.13 -63.24
N SER A 233 2.83 58.37 -62.34
CA SER A 233 1.40 58.47 -62.66
C SER A 233 1.03 59.90 -63.05
N THR A 234 -0.11 60.09 -63.68
CA THR A 234 -0.58 61.40 -64.16
C THR A 234 -0.84 62.42 -63.04
N ASN A 235 -0.90 62.00 -61.77
CA ASN A 235 -1.45 62.84 -60.70
C ASN A 235 -0.46 63.28 -59.59
N PHE A 236 0.67 62.61 -59.32
CA PHE A 236 1.64 63.08 -58.31
C PHE A 236 3.11 62.63 -58.55
N THR A 237 4.01 63.63 -58.41
CA THR A 237 5.48 63.63 -58.11
C THR A 237 6.49 62.98 -59.06
N PHE A 238 7.60 63.71 -59.29
CA PHE A 238 8.79 63.31 -60.05
C PHE A 238 9.48 62.10 -59.42
N CYS A 239 9.15 60.89 -59.85
CA CYS A 239 9.96 59.73 -59.48
C CYS A 239 11.39 59.91 -59.99
N LYS A 240 12.36 59.45 -59.20
CA LYS A 240 13.78 59.46 -59.60
C LYS A 240 14.03 58.58 -60.82
N SER A 241 15.21 58.71 -61.44
CA SER A 241 15.54 57.84 -62.57
C SER A 241 15.57 56.38 -62.10
N LYS A 242 15.23 55.45 -62.99
CA LYS A 242 15.22 54.02 -62.68
C LYS A 242 16.55 53.54 -62.08
N GLU A 243 17.67 54.06 -62.58
CA GLU A 243 19.01 53.76 -62.08
C GLU A 243 19.21 54.24 -60.63
N GLN A 244 18.76 55.45 -60.30
CA GLN A 244 18.81 55.98 -58.93
C GLN A 244 17.93 55.19 -57.97
N ILE A 245 16.77 54.72 -58.43
CA ILE A 245 15.88 53.85 -57.64
C ILE A 245 16.56 52.51 -57.37
N LEU A 246 17.15 51.89 -58.39
CA LEU A 246 17.89 50.64 -58.25
C LEU A 246 19.06 50.77 -57.26
N GLU A 247 19.86 51.84 -57.40
CA GLU A 247 21.00 52.12 -56.52
C GLU A 247 20.55 52.37 -55.07
N PHE A 248 19.42 53.06 -54.88
CA PHE A 248 18.89 53.34 -53.54
C PHE A 248 18.48 52.07 -52.78
N PHE A 249 17.81 51.13 -53.45
CA PHE A 249 17.36 49.88 -52.84
C PHE A 249 18.45 48.82 -52.76
N GLN A 250 19.54 48.96 -53.53
CA GLN A 250 20.63 48.02 -53.54
C GLN A 250 21.31 47.94 -52.16
N GLY A 251 21.27 46.76 -51.55
CA GLY A 251 21.85 46.52 -50.22
C GLY A 251 20.99 46.99 -49.05
N LYS A 252 19.76 47.47 -49.29
CA LYS A 252 18.77 47.75 -48.24
C LYS A 252 18.10 46.46 -47.78
N LYS A 253 17.66 46.46 -46.53
CA LYS A 253 16.91 45.35 -45.95
C LYS A 253 15.59 45.83 -45.39
N LEU A 254 14.53 45.07 -45.62
CA LEU A 254 13.27 45.26 -44.94
C LEU A 254 13.26 44.39 -43.68
N ASN A 255 13.43 45.03 -42.53
CA ASN A 255 13.38 44.35 -41.25
C ASN A 255 11.98 44.44 -40.71
N TYR A 256 11.48 43.35 -40.13
CA TYR A 256 10.18 43.36 -39.50
C TYR A 256 10.21 42.55 -38.21
N ILE A 257 9.38 42.99 -37.28
CA ILE A 257 9.18 42.40 -35.97
C ILE A 257 7.71 42.16 -35.79
N PHE A 258 7.35 41.08 -35.12
CA PHE A 258 5.96 40.83 -34.79
C PHE A 258 5.84 40.22 -33.41
N THR A 259 4.65 40.34 -32.85
CA THR A 259 4.29 39.65 -31.61
C THR A 259 3.82 38.25 -31.92
N ASN A 260 4.36 37.27 -31.22
CA ASN A 260 3.85 35.90 -31.23
C ASN A 260 3.34 35.55 -29.83
N THR A 261 2.50 34.52 -29.74
CA THR A 261 1.97 34.06 -28.46
C THR A 261 2.34 32.62 -28.19
N ASN A 262 2.58 32.34 -26.92
CA ASN A 262 2.75 30.99 -26.40
C ASN A 262 1.77 30.75 -25.26
N PHE A 263 1.28 29.51 -25.17
CA PHE A 263 0.41 29.08 -24.08
C PHE A 263 1.23 28.38 -23.00
N ASP A 264 1.41 29.02 -21.86
CA ASP A 264 2.06 28.44 -20.70
C ASP A 264 1.05 27.64 -19.86
N PHE A 265 1.22 26.33 -19.84
CA PHE A 265 0.36 25.43 -19.07
C PHE A 265 0.51 25.59 -17.55
N THR A 266 1.63 26.17 -17.08
CA THR A 266 1.99 26.26 -15.65
C THR A 266 1.53 27.55 -14.99
N SER A 267 1.30 28.59 -15.79
CA SER A 267 0.80 29.89 -15.33
C SER A 267 -0.72 29.87 -15.21
N TYR A 268 -1.25 30.33 -14.08
CA TYR A 268 -2.69 30.48 -13.84
C TYR A 268 -3.03 31.97 -13.80
N GLY A 269 -3.92 32.43 -14.67
CA GLY A 269 -4.34 33.83 -14.81
C GLY A 269 -3.48 34.66 -15.78
N ALA A 270 -2.32 34.16 -16.17
CA ALA A 270 -1.47 34.73 -17.23
C ALA A 270 -0.98 33.59 -18.14
N GLU A 271 -1.93 32.81 -18.68
CA GLU A 271 -1.63 31.64 -19.52
C GLU A 271 -1.01 32.03 -20.87
N LEU A 272 -1.40 33.18 -21.42
CA LEU A 272 -0.85 33.70 -22.66
C LEU A 272 0.39 34.53 -22.38
N GLN A 273 1.51 34.10 -22.93
CA GLN A 273 2.75 34.85 -22.93
C GLN A 273 2.97 35.41 -24.33
N TYR A 274 3.04 36.74 -24.40
CA TYR A 274 3.39 37.47 -25.62
C TYR A 274 4.89 37.68 -25.66
N TYR A 275 5.48 37.44 -26.82
CA TYR A 275 6.90 37.69 -27.04
C TYR A 275 7.12 38.26 -28.43
N ILE A 276 8.22 38.99 -28.61
CA ILE A 276 8.61 39.55 -29.91
C ILE A 276 9.50 38.56 -30.62
N ASP A 277 9.22 38.35 -31.89
CA ASP A 277 10.14 37.69 -32.83
C ASP A 277 10.77 38.76 -33.71
N ASP A 278 12.10 38.88 -33.64
CA ASP A 278 12.88 39.95 -34.26
C ASP A 278 13.89 39.45 -35.30
N GLN A 279 13.86 38.15 -35.64
CA GLN A 279 14.91 37.50 -36.41
C GLN A 279 14.70 37.56 -37.94
N HIS A 280 13.86 38.48 -38.42
CA HIS A 280 13.37 38.44 -39.79
C HIS A 280 13.71 39.69 -40.60
N GLU A 281 14.45 39.46 -41.68
CA GLU A 281 14.88 40.48 -42.64
C GLU A 281 14.74 39.97 -44.08
N ILE A 282 14.25 40.83 -44.96
CA ILE A 282 14.17 40.58 -46.41
C ILE A 282 15.25 41.42 -47.09
N PHE A 283 16.20 40.77 -47.75
CA PHE A 283 17.27 41.43 -48.50
C PHE A 283 16.75 41.87 -49.87
N ILE A 284 16.61 43.18 -50.08
CA ILE A 284 15.97 43.67 -51.29
C ILE A 284 16.85 43.40 -52.51
N GLU A 285 16.41 42.46 -53.36
CA GLU A 285 17.03 42.10 -54.63
C GLU A 285 16.14 42.63 -55.77
N MET A 286 16.64 43.55 -56.58
CA MET A 286 15.81 44.22 -57.61
C MET A 286 15.40 43.32 -58.79
N ASP A 287 16.02 42.16 -58.95
CA ASP A 287 15.72 41.15 -59.96
C ASP A 287 14.65 40.13 -59.51
N ARG A 288 14.19 40.23 -58.25
CA ARG A 288 13.24 39.28 -57.67
C ARG A 288 12.20 40.00 -56.84
N ASN A 289 10.96 39.51 -56.92
CA ASN A 289 9.95 39.88 -55.94
C ASN A 289 10.06 38.89 -54.78
N GLN A 290 10.44 39.39 -53.61
CA GLN A 290 10.60 38.59 -52.40
C GLN A 290 9.37 38.76 -51.52
N VAL A 291 8.70 37.66 -51.20
CA VAL A 291 7.49 37.65 -50.38
C VAL A 291 7.68 36.73 -49.18
N ASP A 292 7.62 37.29 -47.98
CA ASP A 292 7.55 36.51 -46.75
C ASP A 292 6.09 36.27 -46.36
N GLU A 293 5.67 35.01 -46.37
CA GLU A 293 4.33 34.60 -45.94
C GLU A 293 4.33 34.24 -44.44
N LEU A 294 3.70 35.11 -43.64
CA LEU A 294 3.37 34.88 -42.25
C LEU A 294 2.07 34.08 -42.15
N ARG A 295 2.17 32.81 -41.73
CA ARG A 295 1.00 31.95 -41.55
C ARG A 295 0.55 31.95 -40.10
N VAL A 296 -0.58 32.61 -39.86
CA VAL A 296 -1.20 32.69 -38.54
C VAL A 296 -2.20 31.56 -38.37
N LYS A 297 -1.99 30.75 -37.32
CA LYS A 297 -2.94 29.73 -36.88
C LYS A 297 -3.84 30.28 -35.80
N GLN A 298 -5.11 29.90 -35.87
CA GLN A 298 -6.02 30.06 -34.74
C GLN A 298 -5.69 29.00 -33.68
N ALA A 299 -5.49 29.45 -32.45
CA ALA A 299 -5.28 28.57 -31.32
C ALA A 299 -6.36 28.81 -30.27
N PHE A 300 -6.79 27.75 -29.61
CA PHE A 300 -7.71 27.88 -28.49
C PHE A 300 -7.37 26.90 -27.39
N SER A 301 -7.57 27.33 -26.16
CA SER A 301 -7.39 26.51 -24.97
C SER A 301 -8.71 26.06 -24.39
N GLN A 302 -8.74 24.84 -23.85
CA GLN A 302 -9.78 24.32 -22.98
C GLN A 302 -9.13 23.98 -21.64
N GLN A 303 -9.52 24.71 -20.60
CA GLN A 303 -8.89 24.62 -19.30
C GLN A 303 -9.90 24.10 -18.28
N TRP A 304 -9.58 22.96 -17.68
CA TRP A 304 -10.35 22.29 -16.64
C TRP A 304 -9.62 22.51 -15.32
N ASP A 305 -9.67 23.74 -14.81
CA ASP A 305 -8.90 24.15 -13.63
C ASP A 305 -9.71 24.09 -12.33
N ASN A 306 -10.99 23.74 -12.42
CA ASN A 306 -11.86 23.70 -11.25
C ASN A 306 -11.68 22.41 -10.47
N VAL A 307 -11.04 22.53 -9.30
CA VAL A 307 -10.77 21.44 -8.35
C VAL A 307 -12.01 20.61 -7.99
N PHE A 308 -13.21 21.22 -7.99
CA PHE A 308 -14.44 20.56 -7.54
C PHE A 308 -15.35 20.05 -8.67
N THR A 309 -15.39 20.73 -9.81
CA THR A 309 -16.34 20.43 -10.89
C THR A 309 -15.61 19.98 -12.14
N PHE A 310 -16.03 18.86 -12.70
CA PHE A 310 -15.40 18.30 -13.90
C PHE A 310 -16.10 18.67 -15.21
N TRP A 311 -17.16 19.48 -15.17
CA TRP A 311 -17.94 19.91 -16.34
C TRP A 311 -17.65 21.36 -16.76
N ASP A 312 -17.11 22.15 -15.84
CA ASP A 312 -16.83 23.56 -16.09
C ASP A 312 -15.44 23.70 -16.70
N TYR A 313 -15.38 24.24 -17.91
CA TYR A 313 -14.14 24.59 -18.58
C TYR A 313 -14.18 26.04 -19.04
N SER A 314 -13.04 26.72 -18.97
CA SER A 314 -12.85 28.01 -19.62
C SER A 314 -12.31 27.80 -21.03
N TYR A 315 -12.73 28.67 -21.94
CA TYR A 315 -12.16 28.76 -23.28
C TYR A 315 -11.39 30.07 -23.40
N LEU A 316 -10.26 30.02 -24.08
CA LEU A 316 -9.50 31.22 -24.43
C LEU A 316 -8.97 31.06 -25.85
N PHE A 317 -9.29 32.03 -26.70
CA PHE A 317 -8.95 32.07 -28.12
C PHE A 317 -7.80 33.04 -28.34
N PHE A 318 -6.77 32.59 -29.05
CA PHE A 318 -5.54 33.33 -29.32
C PHE A 318 -4.97 32.93 -30.70
N PHE A 319 -3.82 33.50 -31.06
CA PHE A 319 -3.18 33.24 -32.34
C PHE A 319 -1.78 32.66 -32.12
N GLN A 320 -1.29 31.87 -33.05
CA GLN A 320 0.08 31.39 -33.03
C GLN A 320 0.62 31.38 -34.46
N LEU A 321 1.85 31.83 -34.67
CA LEU A 321 2.50 31.72 -35.97
C LEU A 321 3.15 30.34 -36.12
N ASP A 322 2.88 29.64 -37.24
CA ASP A 322 3.49 28.33 -37.53
C ASP A 322 4.91 28.45 -38.06
N GLY A 323 5.21 29.59 -38.70
CA GLY A 323 6.47 29.87 -39.35
C GLY A 323 6.31 30.86 -40.49
N ILE A 324 7.46 31.25 -41.04
CA ILE A 324 7.60 32.19 -42.15
C ILE A 324 8.04 31.42 -43.38
N PHE A 325 7.33 31.61 -44.48
CA PHE A 325 7.67 30.99 -45.75
C PHE A 325 8.13 32.08 -46.71
N ASN A 326 9.43 32.12 -46.99
CA ASN A 326 9.97 33.00 -48.00
C ASN A 326 9.69 32.43 -49.40
N LYS A 327 9.10 33.25 -50.26
CA LYS A 327 8.86 32.96 -51.67
C LYS A 327 9.56 34.01 -52.52
N ASN A 328 10.46 33.53 -53.37
CA ASN A 328 11.15 34.37 -54.35
C ASN A 328 10.56 34.11 -55.73
N TYR A 329 9.94 35.13 -56.29
CA TYR A 329 9.44 35.09 -57.66
C TYR A 329 10.44 35.83 -58.56
N PRO A 330 10.86 35.24 -59.71
CA PRO A 330 11.60 36.01 -60.70
C PRO A 330 10.73 37.19 -61.12
N SER A 331 11.32 38.38 -61.23
CA SER A 331 10.61 39.62 -61.55
C SER A 331 10.11 39.68 -63.01
N SER A 332 9.68 38.56 -63.60
CA SER A 332 9.47 38.40 -65.05
C SER A 332 8.47 39.41 -65.59
N ILE A 333 9.01 40.50 -66.14
CA ILE A 333 8.59 41.35 -67.27
C ILE A 333 7.20 42.03 -67.19
N VAL A 334 6.29 41.61 -66.33
CA VAL A 334 5.04 42.34 -66.09
C VAL A 334 5.31 43.42 -65.04
N LEU A 335 5.76 44.57 -65.54
CA LEU A 335 5.96 45.84 -64.84
C LEU A 335 4.73 46.38 -64.07
N ASP A 336 3.59 45.67 -64.09
CA ASP A 336 2.36 46.08 -63.40
C ASP A 336 2.33 45.67 -61.91
N GLN A 337 3.18 44.74 -61.47
CA GLN A 337 3.32 44.41 -60.04
C GLN A 337 4.61 45.02 -59.48
N ASN A 338 4.55 46.31 -59.11
CA ASN A 338 5.67 47.14 -58.59
C ASN A 338 6.24 46.73 -57.23
N ASN A 339 5.88 45.56 -56.71
CA ASN A 339 6.27 45.16 -55.38
C ASN A 339 7.64 44.50 -55.43
N VAL A 340 8.64 45.11 -54.78
CA VAL A 340 10.00 44.53 -54.71
C VAL A 340 10.10 43.53 -53.56
N ALA A 341 9.54 43.92 -52.41
CA ALA A 341 9.46 43.08 -51.24
C ALA A 341 8.06 43.20 -50.64
N ALA A 342 7.53 42.09 -50.14
CA ALA A 342 6.26 42.09 -49.41
C ALA A 342 6.26 41.12 -48.23
N ILE A 343 5.55 41.51 -47.19
CA ILE A 343 5.18 40.67 -46.06
C ILE A 343 3.68 40.41 -46.20
N SER A 344 3.29 39.16 -46.37
CA SER A 344 1.87 38.80 -46.45
C SER A 344 1.46 37.93 -45.27
N ILE A 345 0.39 38.35 -44.59
CA ILE A 345 -0.16 37.65 -43.43
C ILE A 345 -1.43 36.94 -43.85
N HIS A 346 -1.45 35.63 -43.63
CA HIS A 346 -2.56 34.76 -44.03
C HIS A 346 -3.04 33.92 -42.85
N LEU A 347 -4.34 33.63 -42.82
CA LEU A 347 -4.91 32.67 -41.88
C LEU A 347 -4.66 31.25 -42.38
N GLU A 348 -4.06 30.41 -41.56
CA GLU A 348 -3.87 29.00 -41.88
C GLU A 348 -5.09 28.16 -41.47
N ARG A 349 -5.44 27.22 -42.34
CA ARG A 349 -6.51 26.23 -42.12
C ARG A 349 -6.32 25.37 -40.86
N LYS A 350 -5.06 25.18 -40.43
CA LYS A 350 -4.74 24.38 -39.25
C LYS A 350 -4.93 25.24 -37.99
N SER A 351 -5.78 24.78 -37.09
CA SER A 351 -5.90 25.32 -35.74
C SER A 351 -5.24 24.38 -34.73
N ILE A 352 -4.86 24.92 -33.57
CA ILE A 352 -4.28 24.11 -32.48
C ILE A 352 -5.16 24.24 -31.25
N LYS A 353 -5.59 23.09 -30.73
CA LYS A 353 -6.34 22.99 -29.49
C LYS A 353 -5.41 22.62 -28.35
N TYR A 354 -5.28 23.49 -27.38
CA TYR A 354 -4.58 23.26 -26.12
C TYR A 354 -5.56 22.76 -25.06
N VAL A 355 -5.25 21.66 -24.39
CA VAL A 355 -6.06 21.13 -23.29
C VAL A 355 -5.20 21.09 -22.04
N ARG A 356 -5.67 21.76 -20.99
CA ARG A 356 -5.11 21.71 -19.64
C ARG A 356 -6.14 21.05 -18.74
N LEU A 357 -5.78 19.93 -18.13
CA LEU A 357 -6.61 19.22 -17.15
C LEU A 357 -5.88 19.22 -15.80
N VAL A 358 -6.43 19.94 -14.82
CA VAL A 358 -5.97 19.86 -13.44
C VAL A 358 -6.67 18.67 -12.78
N GLU A 359 -5.94 17.94 -11.93
CA GLU A 359 -6.53 16.85 -11.15
C GLU A 359 -7.67 17.38 -10.28
N ASN A 360 -8.79 16.65 -10.26
CA ASN A 360 -9.95 16.99 -9.47
C ASN A 360 -9.97 16.24 -8.13
N VAL A 361 -10.81 16.69 -7.19
CA VAL A 361 -11.03 15.97 -5.92
C VAL A 361 -11.46 14.52 -6.17
N PHE A 362 -12.22 14.26 -7.23
CA PHE A 362 -12.65 12.91 -7.59
C PHE A 362 -11.50 12.01 -8.03
N ASP A 363 -10.57 12.54 -8.84
CA ASP A 363 -9.37 11.80 -9.27
C ASP A 363 -8.48 11.46 -8.05
N VAL A 364 -8.38 12.41 -7.11
CA VAL A 364 -7.69 12.19 -5.83
C VAL A 364 -8.39 11.11 -5.00
N LEU A 365 -9.72 11.13 -4.90
CA LEU A 365 -10.47 10.09 -4.18
C LEU A 365 -10.35 8.71 -4.84
N GLU A 366 -10.37 8.65 -6.17
CA GLU A 366 -10.16 7.42 -6.93
C GLU A 366 -8.76 6.84 -6.67
N SER A 367 -7.72 7.68 -6.75
CA SER A 367 -6.34 7.26 -6.48
C SER A 367 -6.15 6.79 -5.03
N ILE A 368 -6.74 7.48 -4.05
CA ILE A 368 -6.76 7.06 -2.64
C ILE A 368 -7.48 5.72 -2.47
N GLY A 369 -8.63 5.55 -3.15
CA GLY A 369 -9.41 4.32 -3.15
C GLY A 369 -8.62 3.13 -3.68
N GLY A 370 -8.04 3.28 -4.87
CA GLY A 370 -7.19 2.26 -5.51
C GLY A 370 -6.00 1.91 -4.63
N PHE A 371 -5.27 2.91 -4.14
CA PHE A 371 -4.09 2.71 -3.29
C PHE A 371 -4.44 1.98 -1.97
N LYS A 372 -5.54 2.37 -1.31
CA LYS A 372 -6.03 1.72 -0.09
C LYS A 372 -6.29 0.24 -0.30
N GLU A 373 -6.99 -0.12 -1.38
CA GLU A 373 -7.36 -1.51 -1.66
C GLU A 373 -6.14 -2.35 -2.08
N SER A 374 -5.19 -1.76 -2.83
CA SER A 374 -3.93 -2.43 -3.18
C SER A 374 -3.11 -2.75 -1.94
N ILE A 375 -2.88 -1.77 -1.04
CA ILE A 375 -2.14 -2.02 0.20
C ILE A 375 -2.90 -3.01 1.09
N HIS A 376 -4.23 -2.88 1.18
CA HIS A 376 -5.04 -3.81 1.96
C HIS A 376 -4.81 -5.24 1.51
N SER A 377 -4.83 -5.48 0.19
CA SER A 377 -4.64 -6.79 -0.42
C SER A 377 -3.24 -7.36 -0.17
N ILE A 378 -2.18 -6.56 -0.35
CA ILE A 378 -0.80 -6.99 -0.11
C ILE A 378 -0.61 -7.41 1.36
N ILE A 379 -1.08 -6.57 2.29
CA ILE A 379 -0.97 -6.86 3.73
C ILE A 379 -1.83 -8.07 4.11
N LEU A 380 -3.03 -8.21 3.54
CA LEU A 380 -3.91 -9.36 3.78
C LEU A 380 -3.22 -10.67 3.38
N ILE A 381 -2.60 -10.74 2.20
CA ILE A 381 -1.86 -11.92 1.73
C ILE A 381 -0.74 -12.28 2.70
N MET A 382 0.04 -11.29 3.16
CA MET A 382 1.10 -11.51 4.13
C MET A 382 0.56 -12.04 5.47
N ILE A 383 -0.54 -11.48 5.96
CA ILE A 383 -1.07 -11.75 7.30
C ILE A 383 -1.88 -13.05 7.37
N ILE A 384 -2.62 -13.42 6.31
CA ILE A 384 -3.45 -14.63 6.26
C ILE A 384 -2.65 -15.86 6.70
N PHE A 385 -1.42 -15.99 6.20
CA PHE A 385 -0.52 -17.08 6.56
C PHE A 385 -0.23 -17.16 8.06
N PHE A 386 0.08 -16.03 8.70
CA PHE A 386 0.35 -15.98 10.14
C PHE A 386 -0.91 -16.21 10.95
N GLN A 387 -2.02 -15.59 10.57
CA GLN A 387 -3.26 -15.67 11.33
C GLN A 387 -3.84 -17.06 11.35
N GLU A 388 -3.85 -17.76 10.22
CA GLU A 388 -4.32 -19.15 10.18
C GLU A 388 -3.50 -20.03 11.12
N ARG A 389 -2.17 -19.91 11.08
CA ARG A 389 -1.28 -20.71 11.93
C ARG A 389 -1.40 -20.36 13.41
N LEU A 390 -1.53 -19.08 13.73
CA LEU A 390 -1.76 -18.63 15.11
C LEU A 390 -3.14 -19.05 15.62
N PHE A 391 -4.16 -19.03 14.77
CA PHE A 391 -5.51 -19.48 15.11
C PHE A 391 -5.51 -20.99 15.42
N LYS A 392 -5.03 -21.81 14.48
CA LYS A 392 -4.87 -23.26 14.66
C LYS A 392 -3.98 -23.58 15.87
N GLY A 393 -2.87 -22.86 16.05
CA GLY A 393 -1.97 -23.04 17.19
C GLY A 393 -2.62 -22.69 18.54
N SER A 394 -3.43 -21.63 18.58
CA SER A 394 -4.24 -21.26 19.76
C SER A 394 -5.30 -22.32 20.08
N PHE A 395 -5.89 -22.93 19.06
CA PHE A 395 -6.86 -24.02 19.22
C PHE A 395 -6.20 -25.29 19.74
N ILE A 396 -5.10 -25.73 19.11
CA ILE A 396 -4.29 -26.89 19.53
C ILE A 396 -3.80 -26.72 20.98
N LYS A 397 -3.36 -25.52 21.35
CA LYS A 397 -2.94 -25.21 22.72
C LYS A 397 -4.03 -25.42 23.77
N GLN A 398 -5.29 -25.21 23.40
CA GLN A 398 -6.42 -25.40 24.31
C GLN A 398 -6.85 -26.86 24.39
N LEU A 399 -6.87 -27.56 23.26
CA LEU A 399 -7.33 -28.95 23.21
C LEU A 399 -6.29 -29.95 23.68
N TYR A 400 -5.01 -29.72 23.38
CA TYR A 400 -3.99 -30.76 23.52
C TYR A 400 -2.82 -30.38 24.42
N GLN A 401 -2.25 -31.42 25.03
CA GLN A 401 -1.06 -31.35 25.88
C GLN A 401 0.14 -32.01 25.22
N GLU A 402 1.32 -31.52 25.57
CA GLU A 402 2.62 -32.02 25.13
C GLU A 402 3.42 -32.54 26.33
N LYS A 403 4.08 -33.69 26.16
CA LYS A 403 5.03 -34.20 27.15
C LYS A 403 6.38 -33.51 26.96
N VAL A 404 6.92 -32.95 28.04
CA VAL A 404 8.28 -32.39 28.03
C VAL A 404 9.28 -33.54 28.17
N HIS A 405 10.09 -33.77 27.15
CA HIS A 405 11.28 -34.59 27.31
C HIS A 405 12.35 -33.75 28.01
N THR A 406 12.57 -34.03 29.29
CA THR A 406 13.65 -33.42 30.06
C THR A 406 14.99 -33.89 29.47
N GLN A 407 15.57 -33.13 28.54
CA GLN A 407 16.90 -33.38 27.95
C GLN A 407 18.06 -33.11 28.96
N GLN A 408 17.83 -33.20 30.27
CA GLN A 408 18.83 -32.86 31.29
C GLN A 408 19.84 -33.97 31.62
N LYS A 409 19.94 -35.05 30.82
CA LYS A 409 20.83 -36.18 31.16
C LYS A 409 22.23 -36.18 30.55
N LYS A 410 22.63 -35.18 29.74
CA LYS A 410 23.99 -35.16 29.16
C LYS A 410 25.02 -34.23 29.83
N GLN A 411 24.62 -33.33 30.72
CA GLN A 411 25.59 -32.44 31.42
C GLN A 411 25.92 -32.86 32.85
N TYR A 412 25.15 -33.75 33.48
CA TYR A 412 25.33 -34.06 34.90
C TYR A 412 26.36 -35.18 35.19
N ASN A 413 26.77 -35.95 34.18
CA ASN A 413 27.78 -37.01 34.35
C ASN A 413 29.22 -36.51 34.20
N THR A 414 29.47 -35.29 33.71
CA THR A 414 30.84 -34.74 33.54
C THR A 414 31.34 -33.96 34.77
N GLN A 415 30.46 -33.61 35.72
CA GLN A 415 30.85 -32.88 36.94
C GLN A 415 30.94 -33.75 38.20
N GLN A 416 30.66 -35.05 38.10
CA GLN A 416 30.68 -35.97 39.25
C GLN A 416 32.03 -36.67 39.47
N SER A 417 33.08 -36.33 38.71
CA SER A 417 34.44 -36.85 38.90
C SER A 417 35.44 -35.83 39.47
N MET A 418 35.03 -34.64 39.94
CA MET A 418 35.98 -33.65 40.49
C MET A 418 35.65 -33.05 41.86
N ASN A 419 34.48 -33.32 42.46
CA ASN A 419 34.16 -32.71 43.77
C ASN A 419 33.93 -33.79 44.84
N ALA A 420 35.01 -34.49 45.20
CA ALA A 420 35.08 -35.36 46.37
C ALA A 420 36.29 -34.97 47.23
N SER A 421 36.38 -33.69 47.62
CA SER A 421 37.36 -33.21 48.61
C SER A 421 37.10 -31.75 48.96
N SER A 422 36.21 -31.51 49.93
CA SER A 422 36.27 -30.38 50.88
C SER A 422 34.95 -30.24 51.62
N ALA A 423 34.83 -30.99 52.72
CA ALA A 423 33.87 -30.70 53.76
C ALA A 423 34.65 -30.57 55.07
N LEU A 424 34.85 -29.35 55.57
CA LEU A 424 34.72 -29.08 57.00
C LEU A 424 34.62 -27.58 57.33
N SER A 425 33.64 -27.31 58.20
CA SER A 425 33.54 -26.21 59.16
C SER A 425 33.19 -24.80 58.64
N MET A 426 31.98 -24.36 58.98
CA MET A 426 31.82 -23.19 59.85
C MET A 426 30.38 -23.12 60.38
N LYS A 427 30.24 -23.15 61.71
CA LYS A 427 29.00 -22.90 62.45
C LYS A 427 28.78 -21.39 62.53
N THR A 428 27.67 -20.88 62.01
CA THR A 428 27.09 -19.61 62.47
C THR A 428 25.56 -19.69 62.44
N LYS A 429 24.94 -19.22 63.53
CA LYS A 429 23.48 -19.22 63.75
C LYS A 429 22.78 -18.28 62.76
N PRO A 430 21.57 -18.62 62.28
CA PRO A 430 20.85 -17.68 61.43
C PRO A 430 19.54 -17.15 61.99
N ASN A 431 19.44 -15.82 62.03
CA ASN A 431 18.18 -15.09 62.05
C ASN A 431 17.91 -14.52 60.66
N SER A 432 17.13 -15.21 59.83
CA SER A 432 16.26 -14.57 58.82
C SER A 432 15.36 -15.60 58.12
N ILE A 433 14.13 -15.18 57.82
CA ILE A 433 13.14 -15.91 57.00
C ILE A 433 13.71 -16.38 55.64
N TYR A 434 14.78 -15.73 55.16
CA TYR A 434 15.51 -16.12 53.97
C TYR A 434 16.18 -17.50 54.12
N GLN A 435 16.69 -17.82 55.31
CA GLN A 435 17.32 -19.11 55.57
C GLN A 435 16.32 -20.24 55.76
N LEU A 436 15.11 -19.96 56.26
CA LEU A 436 14.02 -20.94 56.27
C LEU A 436 13.57 -21.27 54.84
N LYS A 437 13.51 -20.27 53.96
CA LYS A 437 13.26 -20.48 52.51
C LYS A 437 14.38 -21.27 51.85
N LYS A 438 15.64 -20.97 52.18
CA LYS A 438 16.80 -21.67 51.64
C LYS A 438 16.88 -23.10 52.14
N ALA A 439 16.69 -23.35 53.44
CA ALA A 439 16.61 -24.69 54.04
C ALA A 439 15.41 -25.49 53.51
N PHE A 440 14.27 -24.85 53.24
CA PHE A 440 13.13 -25.51 52.60
C PHE A 440 13.39 -25.85 51.13
N GLN A 441 14.07 -24.96 50.39
CA GLN A 441 14.52 -25.23 49.01
C GLN A 441 15.60 -26.31 48.97
N GLU A 442 16.52 -26.33 49.92
CA GLU A 442 17.57 -27.36 50.05
C GLU A 442 16.96 -28.70 50.47
N LYS A 443 15.96 -28.72 51.36
CA LYS A 443 15.22 -29.94 51.73
C LYS A 443 14.36 -30.46 50.57
N LEU A 444 13.80 -29.58 49.73
CA LEU A 444 13.16 -29.95 48.45
C LEU A 444 14.16 -30.49 47.43
N ALA A 445 15.36 -29.91 47.36
CA ALA A 445 16.43 -30.38 46.48
C ALA A 445 17.00 -31.74 46.93
N HIS A 446 17.11 -31.97 48.24
CA HIS A 446 17.54 -33.25 48.81
C HIS A 446 16.47 -34.35 48.68
N MET A 447 15.19 -34.04 48.87
CA MET A 447 14.09 -34.98 48.57
C MET A 447 14.05 -35.37 47.08
N ASN A 448 14.41 -34.44 46.17
CA ASN A 448 14.56 -34.77 44.75
C ASN A 448 15.83 -35.59 44.42
N LYS A 449 16.88 -35.53 45.26
CA LYS A 449 18.12 -36.29 45.05
C LYS A 449 18.07 -37.71 45.60
N GLN A 450 17.29 -37.98 46.64
CA GLN A 450 17.33 -39.25 47.37
C GLN A 450 16.43 -40.37 46.80
N GLU A 451 15.63 -40.12 45.74
CA GLU A 451 14.79 -41.14 45.10
C GLU A 451 15.20 -41.53 43.66
N ILE A 452 16.24 -40.92 43.07
CA ILE A 452 16.58 -41.17 41.66
C ILE A 452 17.59 -42.34 41.48
N GLY A 453 18.06 -42.95 42.57
CA GLY A 453 19.03 -44.05 42.57
C GLY A 453 18.45 -45.47 42.60
N LYS A 454 17.12 -45.68 42.46
CA LYS A 454 16.52 -47.02 42.52
C LYS A 454 16.19 -47.55 41.11
N ARG A 455 16.69 -48.78 40.87
CA ARG A 455 16.57 -49.64 39.69
C ARG A 455 15.38 -49.33 38.78
N LYS A 456 15.65 -49.22 37.47
CA LYS A 456 14.64 -49.25 36.39
C LYS A 456 13.84 -50.55 36.46
N CYS A 457 12.81 -50.60 37.30
CA CYS A 457 11.70 -51.51 37.04
C CYS A 457 11.01 -50.94 35.79
N SER A 458 11.00 -51.71 34.70
CA SER A 458 10.41 -51.31 33.43
C SER A 458 8.98 -50.82 33.65
N ASP A 459 8.58 -49.76 32.95
CA ASP A 459 7.22 -49.21 33.07
C ASP A 459 6.14 -50.26 32.70
N MET A 460 6.53 -51.35 32.02
CA MET A 460 5.72 -52.55 31.77
C MET A 460 5.35 -53.30 33.07
N ASN A 461 6.28 -53.46 34.00
CA ASN A 461 6.02 -54.13 35.29
C ASN A 461 5.06 -53.31 36.16
N VAL A 462 5.05 -51.98 36.00
CA VAL A 462 4.05 -51.10 36.65
C VAL A 462 2.68 -51.28 36.02
N LEU A 463 2.60 -51.42 34.70
CA LEU A 463 1.34 -51.65 34.00
C LEU A 463 0.71 -53.01 34.37
N GLU A 464 1.54 -54.05 34.42
CA GLU A 464 1.15 -55.41 34.81
C GLU A 464 0.72 -55.49 36.28
N SER A 465 1.41 -54.78 37.17
CA SER A 465 1.01 -54.68 38.57
C SER A 465 -0.23 -53.83 38.84
N ILE A 466 -0.59 -52.90 37.94
CA ILE A 466 -1.87 -52.17 37.99
C ILE A 466 -3.03 -53.05 37.49
N ILE A 467 -2.78 -53.99 36.59
CA ILE A 467 -3.81 -54.92 36.06
C ILE A 467 -4.14 -56.00 37.10
N THR A 468 -3.13 -56.48 37.83
CA THR A 468 -3.25 -57.64 38.73
C THR A 468 -3.63 -57.29 40.16
N ARG A 469 -3.66 -56.01 40.55
CA ARG A 469 -3.88 -55.58 41.94
C ARG A 469 -5.06 -54.63 42.07
N ASP A 470 -5.78 -54.76 43.18
CA ASP A 470 -6.99 -53.97 43.48
C ASP A 470 -6.72 -52.64 44.20
N HIS A 471 -5.50 -52.43 44.71
CA HIS A 471 -5.10 -51.23 45.47
C HIS A 471 -3.83 -50.56 44.93
N LEU A 472 -3.78 -49.23 45.03
CA LEU A 472 -2.66 -48.38 44.58
C LEU A 472 -1.61 -48.19 45.70
N HIS A 473 -0.35 -48.52 45.42
CA HIS A 473 0.75 -48.28 46.36
C HIS A 473 1.35 -46.87 46.24
N ASP A 474 1.95 -46.33 47.30
CA ASP A 474 2.44 -44.94 47.36
C ASP A 474 3.46 -44.63 46.25
N ASN A 475 4.32 -45.60 45.91
CA ASN A 475 5.32 -45.49 44.84
C ASN A 475 4.68 -45.40 43.43
N MET A 476 3.47 -45.92 43.24
CA MET A 476 2.72 -45.79 41.99
C MET A 476 2.02 -44.43 41.92
N ILE A 477 1.47 -43.97 43.04
CA ILE A 477 0.84 -42.65 43.15
C ILE A 477 1.84 -41.54 42.83
N THR A 478 3.06 -41.59 43.36
CA THR A 478 4.12 -40.62 43.06
C THR A 478 4.47 -40.63 41.57
N ARG A 479 4.62 -41.81 40.97
CA ARG A 479 4.87 -41.96 39.52
C ARG A 479 3.75 -41.41 38.63
N ILE A 480 2.48 -41.62 39.01
CA ILE A 480 1.32 -41.05 38.31
C ILE A 480 1.38 -39.53 38.37
N ILE A 481 1.66 -38.97 39.55
CA ILE A 481 1.77 -37.52 39.76
C ILE A 481 2.91 -36.95 38.91
N ASP A 482 4.06 -37.61 38.86
CA ASP A 482 5.20 -37.17 38.04
C ASP A 482 4.88 -37.19 36.54
N GLU A 483 4.21 -38.25 36.05
CA GLU A 483 3.75 -38.31 34.66
C GLU A 483 2.72 -37.23 34.32
N ILE A 484 1.86 -36.85 35.28
CA ILE A 484 0.93 -35.72 35.13
C ILE A 484 1.69 -34.39 35.10
N LEU A 485 2.71 -34.22 35.94
CA LEU A 485 3.50 -32.99 36.04
C LEU A 485 4.41 -32.75 34.82
N LEU A 486 4.80 -33.80 34.09
CA LEU A 486 5.59 -33.69 32.86
C LEU A 486 4.79 -33.18 31.65
N ARG A 487 3.46 -33.13 31.74
CA ARG A 487 2.59 -32.63 30.68
C ARG A 487 2.46 -31.11 30.78
N LYS A 488 2.70 -30.42 29.66
CA LYS A 488 2.52 -28.98 29.53
C LYS A 488 1.60 -28.67 28.36
N SER A 489 0.89 -27.55 28.42
CA SER A 489 0.13 -27.05 27.27
C SER A 489 1.08 -26.79 26.10
N PHE A 490 0.66 -27.14 24.89
CA PHE A 490 1.42 -26.81 23.68
C PHE A 490 1.63 -25.30 23.56
N GLN A 491 2.85 -24.86 23.23
CA GLN A 491 3.16 -23.44 23.04
C GLN A 491 3.64 -23.23 21.61
N TYR A 492 2.84 -22.49 20.85
CA TYR A 492 3.17 -22.08 19.50
C TYR A 492 2.96 -20.59 19.37
N GLY A 493 3.98 -19.87 18.92
CA GLY A 493 4.00 -18.41 18.86
C GLY A 493 4.68 -17.90 17.59
N TYR A 494 4.65 -16.58 17.41
CA TYR A 494 5.12 -15.91 16.21
C TYR A 494 6.60 -16.19 15.88
N ARG A 495 7.49 -16.28 16.89
CA ARG A 495 8.92 -16.59 16.69
C ARG A 495 9.13 -17.89 15.90
N MET A 496 8.36 -18.93 16.23
CA MET A 496 8.46 -20.23 15.56
C MET A 496 7.93 -20.20 14.12
N ILE A 497 6.97 -19.31 13.83
CA ILE A 497 6.44 -19.12 12.46
C ILE A 497 7.47 -18.36 11.61
N ILE A 498 8.12 -17.35 12.19
CA ILE A 498 9.16 -16.56 11.53
C ILE A 498 10.38 -17.45 11.24
N ASP A 499 10.84 -18.25 12.21
CA ASP A 499 11.93 -19.22 12.02
C ASP A 499 11.61 -20.23 10.91
N TYR A 500 10.34 -20.58 10.74
CA TYR A 500 9.89 -21.46 9.67
C TYR A 500 9.99 -20.82 8.29
N LEU A 501 9.60 -19.54 8.17
CA LEU A 501 9.68 -18.79 6.92
C LEU A 501 11.13 -18.56 6.49
N PHE A 502 11.99 -18.09 7.41
CA PHE A 502 13.39 -17.81 7.10
C PHE A 502 14.19 -19.05 6.71
N LYS A 503 13.82 -20.23 7.22
CA LYS A 503 14.51 -21.49 6.89
C LYS A 503 14.00 -22.15 5.60
N LEU A 504 13.07 -21.52 4.86
CA LEU A 504 12.48 -22.01 3.60
C LEU A 504 12.09 -23.50 3.67
N ILE A 505 11.47 -23.89 4.79
CA ILE A 505 11.21 -25.29 5.15
C ILE A 505 10.09 -25.91 4.30
N CYS A 506 9.37 -25.11 3.50
CA CYS A 506 8.35 -25.58 2.56
C CYS A 506 8.88 -26.67 1.59
N CYS A 507 10.19 -26.69 1.31
CA CYS A 507 10.83 -27.68 0.42
C CYS A 507 11.48 -28.87 1.15
N LYS A 508 11.44 -28.94 2.48
CA LYS A 508 12.08 -30.02 3.26
C LYS A 508 11.07 -31.11 3.66
N SER A 509 11.42 -32.37 3.44
CA SER A 509 10.55 -33.51 3.75
C SER A 509 10.24 -33.63 5.25
N VAL A 510 9.02 -34.07 5.57
CA VAL A 510 8.50 -34.28 6.94
C VAL A 510 9.41 -35.18 7.79
N LYS A 511 10.17 -36.09 7.16
CA LYS A 511 11.11 -36.99 7.84
C LYS A 511 12.31 -36.25 8.42
N ARG A 512 12.85 -35.23 7.73
CA ARG A 512 13.98 -34.40 8.22
C ARG A 512 13.57 -33.45 9.36
N LEU A 513 12.27 -33.13 9.45
CA LEU A 513 11.71 -32.29 10.52
C LEU A 513 11.64 -32.98 11.89
N LYS A 514 11.68 -34.33 11.92
CA LYS A 514 11.64 -35.12 13.16
C LYS A 514 12.98 -35.11 13.91
N THR A 515 14.09 -35.04 13.18
CA THR A 515 15.46 -35.17 13.71
C THR A 515 16.03 -33.85 14.24
N ASP A 516 15.71 -32.72 13.62
CA ASP A 516 16.23 -31.41 14.05
C ASP A 516 15.53 -30.91 15.33
N GLY A 517 16.32 -30.66 16.39
CA GLY A 517 15.85 -30.21 17.70
C GLY A 517 15.05 -28.91 17.65
N GLY A 518 15.39 -28.00 16.73
CA GLY A 518 14.68 -26.72 16.57
C GLY A 518 13.31 -26.85 15.91
N LEU A 519 13.10 -27.90 15.10
CA LEU A 519 11.91 -28.07 14.26
C LEU A 519 10.89 -29.07 14.84
N LYS A 520 11.21 -29.70 15.98
CA LYS A 520 10.31 -30.63 16.67
C LYS A 520 8.97 -30.00 17.06
N GLN A 521 8.95 -28.71 17.42
CA GLN A 521 7.69 -28.03 17.77
C GLN A 521 6.79 -27.81 16.56
N LEU A 522 7.37 -27.53 15.40
CA LEU A 522 6.64 -27.41 14.14
C LEU A 522 6.07 -28.76 13.70
N PHE A 523 6.82 -29.84 13.83
CA PHE A 523 6.30 -31.19 13.57
C PHE A 523 5.09 -31.52 14.46
N LYS A 524 5.14 -31.13 15.74
CA LYS A 524 4.00 -31.27 16.68
C LYS A 524 2.81 -30.40 16.28
N TYR A 525 3.06 -29.19 15.78
CA TYR A 525 2.01 -28.33 15.21
C TYR A 525 1.33 -29.00 14.01
N LEU A 526 2.10 -29.52 13.05
CA LEU A 526 1.55 -30.18 11.85
C LEU A 526 0.70 -31.41 12.22
N LYS A 527 1.22 -32.27 13.10
CA LYS A 527 0.49 -33.43 13.61
C LYS A 527 -0.76 -33.03 14.40
N GLY A 528 -0.66 -31.97 15.19
CA GLY A 528 -1.80 -31.40 15.91
C GLY A 528 -2.85 -30.84 14.97
N ASN A 529 -2.46 -30.25 13.83
CA ASN A 529 -3.36 -29.74 12.82
C ASN A 529 -4.12 -30.86 12.10
N GLU A 530 -3.41 -31.89 11.65
CA GLU A 530 -4.01 -33.08 11.03
C GLU A 530 -5.06 -33.73 11.96
N ARG A 531 -4.71 -33.85 13.25
CA ARG A 531 -5.62 -34.40 14.26
C ARG A 531 -6.82 -33.48 14.51
N LEU A 532 -6.59 -32.17 14.57
CA LEU A 532 -7.63 -31.16 14.72
C LEU A 532 -8.61 -31.22 13.55
N GLU A 533 -8.13 -31.37 12.32
CA GLU A 533 -8.98 -31.50 11.11
C GLU A 533 -9.80 -32.79 11.14
N GLN A 534 -9.23 -33.91 11.61
CA GLN A 534 -9.96 -35.17 11.81
C GLN A 534 -11.04 -35.07 12.91
N GLU A 535 -10.77 -34.34 14.00
CA GLU A 535 -11.70 -34.22 15.14
C GLU A 535 -12.76 -33.11 14.94
N LEU A 536 -12.49 -32.08 14.12
CA LEU A 536 -13.41 -30.97 13.85
C LEU A 536 -14.46 -31.25 12.77
N ASP A 537 -14.56 -32.49 12.28
CA ASP A 537 -15.66 -32.90 11.45
C ASP A 537 -17.00 -32.72 12.21
N ILE A 538 -17.88 -31.87 11.67
CA ILE A 538 -19.16 -31.50 12.26
C ILE A 538 -19.99 -32.75 12.60
N VAL A 539 -19.92 -33.79 11.77
CA VAL A 539 -20.65 -35.05 11.99
C VAL A 539 -20.10 -35.78 13.22
N ASN A 540 -18.77 -35.83 13.37
CA ASN A 540 -18.10 -36.44 14.50
C ASN A 540 -18.34 -35.65 15.80
N LEU A 541 -18.31 -34.31 15.74
CA LEU A 541 -18.61 -33.44 16.87
C LEU A 541 -20.05 -33.59 17.35
N LEU A 542 -21.01 -33.63 16.43
CA LEU A 542 -22.43 -33.76 16.78
C LEU A 542 -22.73 -35.17 17.35
N LYS A 543 -22.10 -36.21 16.80
CA LYS A 543 -22.18 -37.58 17.30
C LYS A 543 -21.55 -37.71 18.70
N SER A 544 -20.38 -37.12 18.92
CA SER A 544 -19.70 -37.15 20.23
C SER A 544 -20.46 -36.34 21.29
N ILE A 545 -21.01 -35.17 20.94
CA ILE A 545 -21.85 -34.37 21.86
C ILE A 545 -23.10 -35.16 22.29
N ARG A 546 -23.77 -35.85 21.36
CA ARG A 546 -24.96 -36.68 21.67
C ARG A 546 -24.59 -37.87 22.56
N GLN A 547 -23.52 -38.60 22.24
CA GLN A 547 -23.02 -39.73 23.04
C GLN A 547 -22.57 -39.28 24.44
N MET A 548 -21.93 -38.12 24.54
CA MET A 548 -21.45 -37.56 25.79
C MET A 548 -22.60 -37.08 26.69
N LYS A 549 -23.65 -36.46 26.13
CA LYS A 549 -24.83 -36.06 26.91
C LYS A 549 -25.51 -37.28 27.54
N SER A 550 -25.66 -38.36 26.77
CA SER A 550 -26.23 -39.62 27.25
C SER A 550 -25.35 -40.31 28.31
N LEU A 551 -24.02 -40.29 28.17
CA LEU A 551 -23.08 -40.84 29.17
C LEU A 551 -22.99 -40.02 30.47
N ILE A 552 -23.09 -38.69 30.37
CA ILE A 552 -22.98 -37.78 31.53
C ILE A 552 -24.24 -37.86 32.40
N GLU A 553 -25.41 -38.05 31.80
CA GLU A 553 -26.67 -38.20 32.53
C GLU A 553 -26.73 -39.52 33.34
N PHE A 554 -25.93 -40.54 32.98
CA PHE A 554 -26.04 -41.86 33.60
C PHE A 554 -24.91 -42.31 34.54
N LEU A 555 -23.62 -41.91 34.41
CA LEU A 555 -22.55 -42.82 34.93
C LEU A 555 -21.27 -42.28 35.62
N LEU A 556 -20.99 -40.97 35.75
CA LEU A 556 -19.64 -40.54 36.21
C LEU A 556 -19.59 -39.69 37.50
N PRO A 557 -19.16 -40.28 38.64
CA PRO A 557 -18.78 -39.55 39.85
C PRO A 557 -17.65 -38.53 39.60
N LEU A 558 -17.61 -37.44 40.38
CA LEU A 558 -16.69 -36.31 40.25
C LEU A 558 -15.20 -36.71 40.14
N ARG A 559 -14.81 -37.83 40.76
CA ARG A 559 -13.43 -38.32 40.83
C ARG A 559 -12.92 -38.86 39.49
N ARG A 560 -13.74 -39.65 38.79
CA ARG A 560 -13.43 -40.21 37.45
C ARG A 560 -13.27 -39.13 36.39
N ARG A 561 -14.04 -38.04 36.52
CA ARG A 561 -13.94 -36.85 35.64
C ARG A 561 -12.57 -36.18 35.68
N ILE A 562 -11.86 -36.20 36.82
CA ILE A 562 -10.54 -35.56 36.95
C ILE A 562 -9.44 -36.42 36.31
N LEU A 563 -9.51 -37.75 36.43
CA LEU A 563 -8.53 -38.66 35.82
C LEU A 563 -8.66 -38.74 34.30
N LEU A 564 -9.89 -38.66 33.76
CA LEU A 564 -10.16 -38.61 32.31
C LEU A 564 -9.36 -37.51 31.59
N LYS A 565 -9.18 -36.35 32.24
CA LYS A 565 -8.41 -35.21 31.70
C LYS A 565 -6.93 -35.52 31.47
N PHE A 566 -6.37 -36.50 32.17
CA PHE A 566 -4.97 -36.92 32.04
C PHE A 566 -4.81 -38.25 31.28
N SER A 567 -5.90 -38.78 30.70
CA SER A 567 -5.82 -39.98 29.87
C SER A 567 -4.98 -39.73 28.59
N LYS A 568 -4.56 -40.81 27.93
CA LYS A 568 -3.78 -40.81 26.67
C LYS A 568 -4.37 -39.90 25.58
N LYS A 569 -5.69 -39.72 25.58
CA LYS A 569 -6.46 -39.05 24.53
C LYS A 569 -6.04 -37.58 24.34
N ASN A 570 -5.59 -36.89 25.39
CA ASN A 570 -5.25 -35.46 25.33
C ASN A 570 -3.80 -35.15 24.94
N LEU A 571 -3.00 -36.15 24.53
CA LEU A 571 -1.61 -35.95 24.10
C LEU A 571 -1.50 -35.83 22.57
N ILE A 572 -0.83 -34.78 22.07
CA ILE A 572 -0.68 -34.51 20.62
C ILE A 572 -0.05 -35.68 19.85
N GLN A 573 0.84 -36.45 20.49
CA GLN A 573 1.68 -37.39 19.75
C GLN A 573 1.06 -38.78 19.55
N THR A 574 -0.18 -39.05 19.97
CA THR A 574 -0.88 -40.35 19.78
C THR A 574 -1.85 -40.32 18.59
N SER A 575 -1.93 -41.43 17.83
CA SER A 575 -2.76 -41.58 16.63
C SER A 575 -4.18 -42.10 16.87
N SER A 576 -4.58 -42.38 18.12
CA SER A 576 -5.90 -42.91 18.45
C SER A 576 -6.89 -41.78 18.73
N SER A 577 -7.86 -41.58 17.83
CA SER A 577 -8.98 -40.66 17.97
C SER A 577 -10.05 -41.27 18.90
N SER A 578 -10.28 -40.64 20.04
CA SER A 578 -11.55 -40.81 20.75
C SER A 578 -11.83 -39.50 21.48
N SER A 579 -12.93 -38.88 21.06
CA SER A 579 -13.37 -37.54 21.42
C SER A 579 -14.12 -37.61 22.75
N ASP A 580 -13.56 -37.10 23.85
CA ASP A 580 -14.25 -37.03 25.13
C ASP A 580 -13.76 -35.87 26.03
N SER A 581 -14.75 -35.07 26.47
CA SER A 581 -14.82 -34.32 27.74
C SER A 581 -14.26 -32.90 27.86
N ASP A 582 -14.94 -31.92 27.25
CA ASP A 582 -14.84 -30.50 27.60
C ASP A 582 -16.13 -29.99 28.28
N TYR A 583 -16.19 -30.03 29.62
CA TYR A 583 -17.15 -29.22 30.39
C TYR A 583 -16.55 -28.62 31.69
N TYR A 584 -16.67 -27.29 31.78
CA TYR A 584 -16.66 -26.32 32.90
C TYR A 584 -15.53 -26.24 33.97
N GLN A 585 -14.89 -25.04 33.94
CA GLN A 585 -14.67 -24.02 35.00
C GLN A 585 -13.78 -24.23 36.24
N ASN A 586 -13.09 -25.34 36.42
CA ASN A 586 -12.00 -25.35 37.39
C ASN A 586 -10.78 -26.07 36.81
N ASP A 587 -10.00 -25.32 36.04
CA ASP A 587 -8.80 -25.80 35.35
C ASP A 587 -7.69 -26.14 36.35
N ILE A 588 -7.80 -27.31 36.95
CA ILE A 588 -6.70 -27.99 37.64
C ILE A 588 -5.46 -27.98 36.74
N ILE A 589 -5.63 -28.13 35.42
CA ILE A 589 -4.55 -28.06 34.42
C ILE A 589 -3.95 -26.65 34.31
N ASN A 590 -4.76 -25.58 34.23
CA ASN A 590 -4.25 -24.21 34.20
C ASN A 590 -3.60 -23.82 35.54
N HIS A 591 -4.07 -24.38 36.65
CA HIS A 591 -3.44 -24.22 37.95
C HIS A 591 -2.10 -24.98 38.05
N LEU A 592 -1.99 -26.17 37.45
CA LEU A 592 -0.73 -26.93 37.37
C LEU A 592 0.32 -26.23 36.50
N ASN A 593 -0.11 -25.62 35.39
CA ASN A 593 0.74 -24.93 34.44
C ASN A 593 0.98 -23.44 34.80
N GLY A 594 0.21 -22.88 35.72
CA GLY A 594 0.30 -21.48 36.11
C GLY A 594 1.61 -21.14 36.82
N LYS A 595 2.07 -19.89 36.66
CA LYS A 595 3.28 -19.38 37.35
C LYS A 595 3.12 -19.32 38.87
N ASN A 596 1.89 -19.33 39.38
CA ASN A 596 1.62 -19.25 40.82
C ASN A 596 1.81 -20.63 41.48
N GLN A 597 2.90 -20.77 42.24
CA GLN A 597 3.28 -21.99 42.94
C GLN A 597 2.18 -22.51 43.87
N PHE A 598 1.40 -21.61 44.50
CA PHE A 598 0.34 -22.00 45.42
C PHE A 598 -0.84 -22.68 44.72
N LYS A 599 -1.26 -22.15 43.57
CA LYS A 599 -2.32 -22.77 42.75
C LYS A 599 -1.89 -24.14 42.25
N LYS A 600 -0.62 -24.28 41.85
CA LYS A 600 -0.01 -25.54 41.45
C LYS A 600 -0.02 -26.57 42.59
N LEU A 601 0.41 -26.17 43.78
CA LEU A 601 0.40 -27.03 44.97
C LEU A 601 -1.02 -27.45 45.37
N SER A 602 -1.99 -26.54 45.31
CA SER A 602 -3.39 -26.87 45.58
C SER A 602 -3.95 -27.89 44.58
N ALA A 603 -3.62 -27.74 43.29
CA ALA A 603 -4.00 -28.71 42.26
C ALA A 603 -3.35 -30.09 42.49
N ILE A 604 -2.06 -30.13 42.82
CA ILE A 604 -1.34 -31.37 43.16
C ILE A 604 -1.95 -32.03 44.38
N ALA A 605 -2.27 -31.27 45.43
CA ALA A 605 -2.89 -31.78 46.63
C ALA A 605 -4.28 -32.39 46.36
N LYS A 606 -5.08 -31.76 45.48
CA LYS A 606 -6.37 -32.31 45.03
C LYS A 606 -6.19 -33.63 44.28
N ILE A 607 -5.25 -33.70 43.34
CA ILE A 607 -4.95 -34.93 42.59
C ILE A 607 -4.46 -36.03 43.54
N LYS A 608 -3.55 -35.69 44.46
CA LYS A 608 -3.02 -36.62 45.45
C LYS A 608 -4.13 -37.16 46.36
N ARG A 609 -5.07 -36.33 46.81
CA ARG A 609 -6.23 -36.77 47.60
C ARG A 609 -7.11 -37.76 46.82
N ILE A 610 -7.32 -37.53 45.53
CA ILE A 610 -8.09 -38.44 44.67
C ILE A 610 -7.35 -39.77 44.48
N LEU A 611 -6.03 -39.74 44.26
CA LEU A 611 -5.23 -40.96 44.10
C LEU A 611 -5.12 -41.74 45.42
N LEU A 612 -5.04 -41.05 46.56
CA LEU A 612 -5.03 -41.69 47.89
C LEU A 612 -6.35 -42.39 48.21
N HIS A 613 -7.47 -41.96 47.64
CA HIS A 613 -8.74 -42.66 47.81
C HIS A 613 -8.66 -44.11 47.28
N TYR A 614 -7.98 -44.32 46.16
CA TYR A 614 -7.78 -45.65 45.55
C TYR A 614 -6.69 -46.50 46.24
N LYS A 615 -5.99 -45.93 47.23
CA LYS A 615 -5.13 -46.70 48.13
C LYS A 615 -5.97 -47.45 49.15
N ASN A 616 -7.02 -46.80 49.66
CA ASN A 616 -7.83 -47.32 50.77
C ASN A 616 -9.08 -48.07 50.29
N ASN A 617 -9.53 -47.80 49.06
CA ASN A 617 -10.72 -48.40 48.46
C ASN A 617 -10.37 -49.22 47.22
N ILE A 618 -11.15 -50.27 46.97
CA ILE A 618 -11.00 -51.18 45.83
C ILE A 618 -11.25 -50.40 44.53
N MET A 619 -10.34 -50.53 43.56
CA MET A 619 -10.51 -49.95 42.22
C MET A 619 -11.47 -50.79 41.37
N ASP A 620 -12.50 -50.15 40.85
CA ASP A 620 -13.36 -50.73 39.81
C ASP A 620 -12.57 -50.88 38.48
N ASP A 621 -13.02 -51.78 37.61
CA ASP A 621 -12.35 -52.07 36.34
C ASP A 621 -12.26 -50.82 35.44
N ASN A 622 -13.28 -49.96 35.52
CA ASN A 622 -13.28 -48.65 34.86
C ASN A 622 -12.15 -47.73 35.37
N ASP A 623 -11.89 -47.73 36.68
CA ASP A 623 -10.82 -46.93 37.29
C ASP A 623 -9.43 -47.48 36.89
N LYS A 624 -9.29 -48.81 36.85
CA LYS A 624 -8.07 -49.49 36.36
C LYS A 624 -7.77 -49.11 34.91
N VAL A 625 -8.77 -49.11 34.02
CA VAL A 625 -8.63 -48.71 32.61
C VAL A 625 -8.19 -47.24 32.47
N LEU A 626 -8.75 -46.33 33.28
CA LEU A 626 -8.37 -44.91 33.26
C LEU A 626 -6.91 -44.69 33.67
N ILE A 627 -6.47 -45.34 34.74
CA ILE A 627 -5.09 -45.25 35.24
C ILE A 627 -4.12 -45.90 34.25
N LYS A 628 -4.48 -47.06 33.68
CA LYS A 628 -3.74 -47.72 32.59
C LYS A 628 -3.55 -46.76 31.41
N GLY A 629 -4.60 -46.00 31.08
CA GLY A 629 -4.60 -44.94 30.07
C GLY A 629 -3.54 -43.85 30.27
N ILE A 630 -3.04 -43.63 31.49
CA ILE A 630 -1.99 -42.65 31.78
C ILE A 630 -0.60 -43.21 31.39
N PHE A 631 -0.40 -44.53 31.50
CA PHE A 631 0.90 -45.20 31.32
C PHE A 631 1.09 -45.91 29.97
N ILE A 632 0.02 -46.33 29.29
CA ILE A 632 0.06 -47.13 28.04
C ILE A 632 1.01 -46.57 26.97
N LYS A 633 1.14 -45.24 26.87
CA LYS A 633 1.99 -44.64 25.87
C LYS A 633 3.48 -44.85 26.14
N ARG A 634 3.91 -44.77 27.40
CA ARG A 634 5.32 -44.95 27.75
C ARG A 634 5.78 -46.39 27.50
N ALA A 635 4.88 -47.35 27.71
CA ALA A 635 5.07 -48.74 27.31
C ALA A 635 5.19 -48.90 25.78
N LYS A 636 4.32 -48.23 24.99
CA LYS A 636 4.39 -48.28 23.52
C LYS A 636 5.59 -47.53 22.95
N ASP A 637 5.88 -46.32 23.40
CA ASP A 637 7.05 -45.55 23.01
C ASP A 637 8.34 -46.30 23.37
N PHE A 638 8.38 -46.99 24.52
CA PHE A 638 9.50 -47.88 24.89
C PHE A 638 9.61 -49.09 23.96
N HIS A 639 8.49 -49.68 23.54
CA HIS A 639 8.48 -50.77 22.56
C HIS A 639 8.92 -50.31 21.17
N ASP A 640 8.45 -49.15 20.70
CA ASP A 640 8.83 -48.53 19.43
C ASP A 640 10.32 -48.07 19.44
N ASP A 641 10.82 -47.58 20.58
CA ASP A 641 12.24 -47.23 20.80
C ASP A 641 13.13 -48.49 20.82
N ILE A 642 12.64 -49.61 21.38
CA ILE A 642 13.33 -50.91 21.30
C ILE A 642 13.39 -51.41 19.85
N LEU A 643 12.28 -51.34 19.12
CA LEU A 643 12.17 -51.76 17.73
C LEU A 643 12.98 -50.89 16.76
N SER A 644 13.17 -49.60 17.10
CA SER A 644 13.98 -48.67 16.30
C SER A 644 15.46 -48.61 16.73
N SER A 645 15.84 -49.32 17.81
CA SER A 645 17.24 -49.45 18.19
C SER A 645 17.99 -50.36 17.19
N PRO A 646 19.24 -50.02 16.82
CA PRO A 646 20.01 -50.75 15.82
C PRO A 646 20.31 -52.20 16.22
N MET A 647 20.18 -52.56 17.51
CA MET A 647 20.36 -53.93 17.98
C MET A 647 19.26 -54.89 17.50
N MET A 648 18.03 -54.40 17.28
CA MET A 648 16.91 -55.21 16.78
C MET A 648 16.76 -55.16 15.26
N SER A 649 17.36 -54.17 14.56
CA SER A 649 17.37 -54.16 13.10
C SER A 649 18.31 -55.22 12.51
N ILE A 650 19.34 -55.63 13.25
CA ILE A 650 20.25 -56.72 12.85
C ILE A 650 19.54 -58.09 12.97
N ALA A 651 18.62 -58.25 13.92
CA ALA A 651 17.83 -59.48 14.08
C ALA A 651 16.71 -59.66 13.04
N LYS A 652 16.38 -58.62 12.25
CA LYS A 652 15.41 -58.70 11.14
C LYS A 652 16.06 -58.93 9.77
N ILE A 653 17.38 -59.05 9.71
CA ILE A 653 18.15 -59.32 8.47
C ILE A 653 18.74 -60.76 8.50
N LYS A 654 18.26 -61.63 9.38
CA LYS A 654 18.51 -63.08 9.31
C LYS A 654 17.23 -63.83 9.01
#